data_AF-A0A1V5H454-F1
#
_entry.id   AF-A0A1V5H454-F1
#
_cell.length_a   1.000
_cell.length_b   1.000
_cell.length_c   1.000
_cell.angle_alpha   90.00
_cell.angle_beta   90.00
_cell.angle_gamma   90.00
#
_symmetry.space_group_name_H-M   'P 1'
#
loop_
_entity.id
_entity.type
_entity.pdbx_description
1 polymer ?
#
loop_
_entity_poly.entity_id
_entity_poly.type
_entity_poly.pdbx_seq_one_letter_code
_entity_poly.pdbx_strand_id
1 'polypeptide(L)'
;MKRTMATQWRAGRGSLRWAGRALLGIFLLGGDLLAADVTLRQGLNGYTGTTDAWVDESGHGRNYGGSVQLDIRYDMNDGGFNEDHALLRFNLPSLTSGGVSAATLNLYYEYAGSMQNDNATGIRPWRVNAGKSWFENVYDGTDENQGVNWEYYDQYQVNTWTNQAGGWDDRTDDGNGTNKIKDDDGTPPDAVAPLNWVSFNVQPSVSQWNGGAANNGFLLYSSSFQGGGTAVYGRFTSRNSSDAAHRPTLAITYQNAHINWSGASSGAWDTTTDNWSVGGYLGRFGTGDSPTFADGPSNRTITVTGGGVTVGAMTVNSSADYAFSGGAINGPGGLSKTGSGTLALNAANGYSGITTVGSGRLSVSANNALGTAAAGTTVSSGAQLELSGGVAYSTAEALTLSGGGISNTGALYSSGGTSSWAGNVTLDGSAYIGVASGAGLTVTGAFDGGNLYKVGGGTLTLGGSSGNTYGGGTYVDSGTLVLAKSSGDAVHNSPLQIGTGSGAVTVRLDASNQIADAATVTVNSGSQLNLNGYNETIGALTLSNATVATGGGTLTLGGDVTSSSTSAISGGALDLYGFERTFTVTETLTVSASVTGGTSDLIKAGGGTLILTGDNSYAGETEVSAGAVRLGHSNALGSTAGGTVVSSGARLEMQAGAIPIEVGDEALILNGGGGGGGALCSLSGTDNRWAGDITLATHSTVGVDGGTLTLTGVLGGGGGMGKVGAGTLRLEGDASNTYAGATDVQLGTLVLANTAGNAVPGNLDIGNGDPGTTENVWLAGDEQVDDSATVTLQSDGWLYLDEFSETVGGIAGEGSVHLGTGGVLTVNGVADSVFDGRMAGKAGALHKQGPAVLTLTSPASDYAGGTWVGAGTLVAGNAAALGIGTVTVGGGRLIVAAGVTLGNDVVFSSGTVGGNGAFGAPLEIPAGGTAAPGDSIGLLTAEAGLGFGDGAVYEWEFDDGGADLLAVAGQLRMADSPATVIRTIRLGGSSLPPELTLFTFDELSGAGPDDRLGWTVTGALAGYQAQVAGDGRSIFLIPGGIIPEPATLALLALLAAFRPRRRG
;
A
#
# COMPACT_ATOMS: atom_id res chain seq x y z
N MET A 1 -1.81 -72.27 -10.08
CA MET A 1 -2.95 -72.93 -10.77
C MET A 1 -4.26 -72.25 -10.37
N LYS A 2 -5.33 -72.42 -11.17
CA LYS A 2 -6.66 -71.77 -11.07
C LYS A 2 -6.60 -70.25 -11.30
N ARG A 3 -7.17 -69.69 -12.37
CA ARG A 3 -8.60 -69.60 -12.81
C ARG A 3 -9.37 -68.56 -12.00
N THR A 4 -9.56 -67.34 -12.54
CA THR A 4 -10.64 -66.87 -13.46
C THR A 4 -11.98 -66.65 -12.74
N MET A 5 -12.84 -65.69 -13.11
CA MET A 5 -13.00 -65.04 -14.42
C MET A 5 -13.73 -63.68 -14.32
N ALA A 6 -13.73 -62.94 -15.44
CA ALA A 6 -14.84 -62.09 -15.94
C ALA A 6 -15.24 -60.79 -15.21
N THR A 7 -15.63 -59.70 -15.89
CA THR A 7 -15.43 -59.28 -17.31
C THR A 7 -15.76 -57.79 -17.52
N GLN A 8 -14.87 -57.06 -18.21
CA GLN A 8 -15.16 -56.10 -19.32
C GLN A 8 -15.96 -54.80 -19.01
N TRP A 9 -15.86 -53.69 -19.77
CA TRP A 9 -15.11 -53.32 -21.00
C TRP A 9 -14.67 -51.82 -20.88
N ARG A 10 -13.46 -51.42 -21.27
CA ARG A 10 -13.05 -50.74 -22.55
C ARG A 10 -13.79 -49.43 -22.88
N ALA A 11 -13.15 -48.35 -23.37
CA ALA A 11 -11.78 -48.13 -23.90
C ALA A 11 -11.23 -46.73 -23.45
N GLY A 12 -10.00 -46.28 -23.72
CA GLY A 12 -8.89 -46.84 -24.52
C GLY A 12 -7.51 -46.28 -24.09
N ARG A 13 -6.42 -46.92 -24.54
CA ARG A 13 -5.02 -46.70 -24.09
C ARG A 13 -4.39 -45.45 -24.73
N GLY A 14 -3.33 -44.82 -24.20
CA GLY A 14 -2.48 -45.10 -23.02
C GLY A 14 -1.60 -43.86 -22.71
N SER A 15 -0.73 -43.83 -21.69
CA SER A 15 0.21 -44.86 -21.22
C SER A 15 0.32 -44.94 -19.67
N LEU A 16 1.18 -45.84 -19.15
CA LEU A 16 1.63 -46.05 -17.75
C LEU A 16 0.71 -45.50 -16.61
N ARG A 17 -0.10 -46.32 -15.91
CA ARG A 17 0.30 -47.21 -14.78
C ARG A 17 1.36 -46.57 -13.86
N TRP A 18 1.17 -46.39 -12.54
CA TRP A 18 0.32 -47.13 -11.58
C TRP A 18 -0.62 -46.21 -10.77
N ALA A 19 -1.48 -46.80 -9.95
CA ALA A 19 -2.33 -46.12 -8.96
C ALA A 19 -2.25 -46.84 -7.60
N GLY A 20 -2.58 -46.18 -6.49
CA GLY A 20 -2.72 -46.84 -5.19
C GLY A 20 -2.28 -46.01 -3.99
N ARG A 21 -3.19 -45.17 -3.48
CA ARG A 21 -3.01 -44.31 -2.30
C ARG A 21 -2.31 -44.97 -1.11
N ALA A 22 -1.28 -44.28 -0.61
CA ALA A 22 -1.03 -43.99 0.80
C ALA A 22 -1.39 -45.09 1.84
N LEU A 23 -0.38 -45.90 2.19
CA LEU A 23 -0.26 -46.39 3.57
C LEU A 23 0.64 -45.39 4.34
N LEU A 24 0.33 -45.13 5.61
CA LEU A 24 1.17 -44.30 6.47
C LEU A 24 2.48 -45.05 6.77
N GLY A 25 3.62 -44.56 6.27
CA GLY A 25 4.91 -45.23 6.41
C GLY A 25 6.06 -44.24 6.54
N ILE A 26 6.71 -44.24 7.70
CA ILE A 26 7.99 -43.56 7.91
C ILE A 26 9.06 -44.38 7.20
N PHE A 27 9.73 -43.81 6.20
CA PHE A 27 10.84 -44.43 5.50
C PHE A 27 12.12 -43.63 5.69
N LEU A 28 13.06 -44.22 6.43
CA LEU A 28 14.49 -43.98 6.22
C LEU A 28 14.95 -44.88 5.07
N LEU A 29 15.60 -44.28 4.08
CA LEU A 29 16.42 -44.96 3.08
C LEU A 29 17.82 -44.29 3.12
N GLY A 30 18.94 -44.98 3.00
CA GLY A 30 19.13 -46.41 2.75
C GLY A 30 19.74 -46.65 1.36
N GLY A 31 21.06 -46.80 1.32
CA GLY A 31 21.87 -47.02 0.11
C GLY A 31 23.05 -46.03 0.02
N ASP A 32 24.26 -46.42 -0.41
CA ASP A 32 24.69 -47.79 -0.75
C ASP A 32 26.22 -47.98 -0.69
N LEU A 33 26.61 -49.23 -0.40
CA LEU A 33 27.78 -49.99 -0.88
C LEU A 33 29.16 -49.33 -1.07
N LEU A 34 30.19 -50.01 -0.53
CA LEU A 34 31.12 -50.79 -1.38
C LEU A 34 31.72 -51.96 -0.60
N ALA A 35 32.20 -52.98 -1.31
CA ALA A 35 32.58 -54.29 -0.76
C ALA A 35 34.03 -54.69 -1.08
N ALA A 36 34.55 -55.70 -0.37
CA ALA A 36 35.75 -56.44 -0.73
C ALA A 36 35.50 -57.93 -0.54
N ASP A 37 35.54 -58.69 -1.64
CA ASP A 37 35.28 -60.13 -1.69
C ASP A 37 36.59 -60.87 -1.97
N VAL A 38 36.92 -61.89 -1.17
CA VAL A 38 38.03 -62.82 -1.47
C VAL A 38 37.63 -64.23 -1.06
N THR A 39 37.28 -65.04 -2.06
CA THR A 39 37.03 -66.48 -1.91
C THR A 39 38.08 -67.29 -2.66
N LEU A 40 38.71 -68.27 -2.00
CA LEU A 40 39.44 -69.37 -2.64
C LEU A 40 38.86 -70.71 -2.19
N ARG A 41 38.82 -71.70 -3.09
CA ARG A 41 38.11 -72.98 -2.91
C ARG A 41 39.05 -74.15 -2.57
N GLN A 42 38.45 -75.25 -2.13
CA GLN A 42 39.09 -76.44 -1.55
C GLN A 42 39.99 -77.27 -2.47
N GLY A 43 40.97 -77.91 -1.84
CA GLY A 43 41.78 -79.06 -2.27
C GLY A 43 42.96 -79.20 -1.29
N LEU A 44 43.30 -80.36 -0.70
CA LEU A 44 42.85 -81.74 -0.93
C LEU A 44 42.99 -82.58 0.38
N ASN A 45 42.02 -83.47 0.64
CA ASN A 45 41.97 -84.68 1.49
C ASN A 45 43.05 -84.95 2.59
N GLY A 46 42.63 -85.37 3.80
CA GLY A 46 43.59 -85.80 4.84
C GLY A 46 43.09 -86.44 6.15
N TYR A 47 42.20 -87.45 6.09
CA TYR A 47 41.88 -88.42 7.17
C TYR A 47 41.23 -87.95 8.49
N THR A 48 40.23 -88.71 8.95
CA THR A 48 39.76 -88.76 10.35
C THR A 48 39.98 -90.16 10.90
N GLY A 49 40.29 -90.28 12.19
CA GLY A 49 40.47 -91.57 12.87
C GLY A 49 40.27 -91.43 14.38
N THR A 50 39.46 -92.31 14.95
CA THR A 50 39.10 -92.35 16.38
C THR A 50 39.58 -93.66 17.02
N THR A 51 39.69 -93.70 18.36
CA THR A 51 39.91 -94.91 19.22
C THR A 51 41.23 -95.66 18.97
N ASP A 52 41.94 -96.25 19.95
CA ASP A 52 41.79 -96.40 21.41
C ASP A 52 43.15 -96.10 22.09
N ALA A 53 43.32 -95.64 23.34
CA ALA A 53 42.62 -95.76 24.63
C ALA A 53 43.19 -96.83 25.59
N TRP A 54 43.69 -96.37 26.73
CA TRP A 54 43.77 -97.05 28.04
C TRP A 54 43.31 -95.96 29.06
N VAL A 55 42.26 -96.11 29.89
CA VAL A 55 41.96 -97.12 30.94
C VAL A 55 42.78 -96.84 32.21
N ASP A 56 42.20 -96.71 33.42
CA ASP A 56 40.83 -96.43 33.91
C ASP A 56 40.94 -95.80 35.34
N GLU A 57 39.93 -95.36 36.10
CA GLU A 57 38.48 -95.07 35.94
C GLU A 57 38.22 -93.75 36.77
N SER A 58 37.07 -93.32 37.32
CA SER A 58 35.74 -93.91 37.45
C SER A 58 34.55 -92.93 37.47
N GLY A 59 33.34 -93.49 37.39
CA GLY A 59 32.21 -93.07 38.25
C GLY A 59 31.49 -91.76 37.96
N HIS A 60 31.72 -91.08 36.83
CA HIS A 60 31.02 -89.83 36.51
C HIS A 60 29.67 -90.06 35.79
N GLY A 61 28.56 -89.62 36.41
CA GLY A 61 27.39 -89.12 35.66
C GLY A 61 26.04 -89.85 35.83
N ARG A 62 25.06 -89.16 36.44
CA ARG A 62 23.91 -88.52 35.76
C ARG A 62 22.84 -88.01 36.77
N ASN A 63 22.05 -86.96 36.48
CA ASN A 63 22.33 -85.72 35.74
C ASN A 63 21.19 -84.69 35.97
N TYR A 64 21.54 -83.41 35.94
CA TYR A 64 20.72 -82.20 35.68
C TYR A 64 19.26 -82.11 36.17
N GLY A 65 19.01 -81.09 37.01
CA GLY A 65 17.69 -80.49 37.21
C GLY A 65 17.76 -79.02 37.66
N GLY A 66 17.61 -78.08 36.73
CA GLY A 66 17.41 -76.65 37.03
C GLY A 66 18.67 -75.78 37.15
N SER A 67 18.68 -74.68 36.39
CA SER A 67 19.46 -73.44 36.55
C SER A 67 20.86 -73.48 37.19
N VAL A 68 21.90 -73.37 36.38
CA VAL A 68 23.22 -72.90 36.84
C VAL A 68 23.16 -71.38 37.05
N GLN A 69 23.10 -70.94 38.31
CA GLN A 69 23.50 -69.59 38.72
C GLN A 69 24.61 -69.69 39.77
N LEU A 70 25.69 -68.94 39.56
CA LEU A 70 26.77 -68.78 40.53
C LEU A 70 26.36 -67.70 41.55
N ASP A 71 25.61 -68.09 42.57
CA ASP A 71 25.02 -67.19 43.58
C ASP A 71 26.09 -66.72 44.60
N ILE A 72 26.94 -65.76 44.20
CA ILE A 72 27.86 -65.07 45.10
C ILE A 72 27.09 -63.93 45.81
N ARG A 73 26.79 -64.13 47.09
CA ARG A 73 26.23 -63.09 47.98
C ARG A 73 27.24 -62.70 49.06
N TYR A 74 27.31 -61.40 49.32
CA TYR A 74 27.83 -60.76 50.54
C TYR A 74 27.04 -59.44 50.62
N ASP A 75 26.19 -59.23 51.63
CA ASP A 75 26.51 -58.77 52.99
C ASP A 75 25.24 -58.94 53.87
N MET A 76 25.22 -58.95 55.21
CA MET A 76 26.19 -59.16 56.32
C MET A 76 25.44 -59.92 57.42
N ASN A 77 26.12 -60.58 58.38
CA ASN A 77 25.61 -60.64 59.77
C ASN A 77 26.61 -61.05 60.87
N ASP A 78 27.88 -60.68 60.75
CA ASP A 78 28.81 -60.54 61.89
C ASP A 78 29.73 -59.32 61.70
N GLY A 79 30.35 -58.85 62.78
CA GLY A 79 31.05 -57.56 62.83
C GLY A 79 32.46 -57.66 63.41
N GLY A 80 33.45 -57.22 62.64
CA GLY A 80 34.86 -57.12 63.03
C GLY A 80 35.61 -56.22 62.05
N PHE A 81 36.49 -55.34 62.54
CA PHE A 81 37.02 -54.21 61.76
C PHE A 81 38.34 -54.48 61.01
N ASN A 82 38.46 -53.82 59.85
CA ASN A 82 39.67 -53.32 59.19
C ASN A 82 40.74 -54.31 58.65
N GLU A 83 40.66 -54.59 57.34
CA GLU A 83 41.76 -54.30 56.40
C GLU A 83 41.18 -53.68 55.10
N ASP A 84 41.97 -52.84 54.42
CA ASP A 84 41.48 -51.90 53.39
C ASP A 84 41.07 -52.55 52.05
N HIS A 85 39.81 -52.98 51.95
CA HIS A 85 39.20 -53.44 50.69
C HIS A 85 38.51 -52.31 49.91
N ALA A 86 39.30 -51.50 49.20
CA ALA A 86 38.78 -50.50 48.28
C ALA A 86 38.08 -51.13 47.06
N LEU A 87 36.74 -51.22 47.07
CA LEU A 87 35.96 -51.65 45.92
C LEU A 87 35.99 -50.57 44.81
N LEU A 88 37.04 -50.59 43.98
CA LEU A 88 37.21 -49.66 42.86
C LEU A 88 36.23 -49.98 41.72
N ARG A 89 34.96 -49.63 41.92
CA ARG A 89 33.88 -49.77 40.93
C ARG A 89 34.13 -48.82 39.77
N PHE A 90 34.71 -49.33 38.69
CA PHE A 90 34.64 -48.70 37.38
C PHE A 90 33.21 -48.84 36.84
N ASN A 91 32.42 -47.77 36.96
CA ASN A 91 31.16 -47.68 36.22
C ASN A 91 31.51 -47.44 34.75
N LEU A 92 31.63 -48.51 33.95
CA LEU A 92 31.71 -48.36 32.50
C LEU A 92 30.44 -47.64 32.03
N PRO A 93 30.54 -46.47 31.37
CA PRO A 93 29.38 -45.70 30.96
C PRO A 93 28.64 -46.38 29.81
N SER A 94 27.38 -45.96 29.58
CA SER A 94 26.58 -46.40 28.44
C SER A 94 27.12 -45.82 27.13
N LEU A 95 28.12 -46.47 26.55
CA LEU A 95 28.70 -46.12 25.25
C LEU A 95 27.85 -46.70 24.12
N THR A 96 27.22 -45.82 23.33
CA THR A 96 26.34 -46.20 22.22
C THR A 96 27.05 -46.05 20.87
N SER A 97 26.97 -47.09 20.03
CA SER A 97 27.74 -47.27 18.78
C SER A 97 29.27 -47.31 18.97
N GLY A 98 29.99 -47.88 18.01
CA GLY A 98 31.46 -48.01 18.03
C GLY A 98 32.01 -49.05 19.01
N GLY A 99 31.70 -48.91 20.32
CA GLY A 99 31.78 -49.96 21.34
C GLY A 99 33.18 -50.47 21.71
N VAL A 100 33.92 -49.70 22.52
CA VAL A 100 35.17 -50.08 23.24
C VAL A 100 36.07 -51.05 22.48
N SER A 101 37.00 -50.51 21.69
CA SER A 101 37.94 -51.29 20.89
C SER A 101 39.01 -52.01 21.71
N ALA A 102 39.34 -51.50 22.91
CA ALA A 102 40.13 -52.19 23.94
C ALA A 102 39.94 -51.53 25.31
N ALA A 103 40.25 -52.25 26.39
CA ALA A 103 40.43 -51.65 27.71
C ALA A 103 41.63 -52.30 28.43
N THR A 104 42.52 -51.47 28.95
CA THR A 104 43.79 -51.89 29.57
C THR A 104 43.91 -51.26 30.95
N LEU A 105 43.95 -52.09 32.00
CA LEU A 105 44.27 -51.64 33.34
C LEU A 105 45.79 -51.63 33.52
N ASN A 106 46.37 -50.44 33.68
CA ASN A 106 47.79 -50.27 33.97
C ASN A 106 48.02 -50.20 35.49
N LEU A 107 49.06 -50.88 35.95
CA LEU A 107 49.46 -51.01 37.35
C LEU A 107 50.98 -50.88 37.42
N TYR A 108 51.48 -50.00 38.28
CA TYR A 108 52.89 -49.58 38.34
C TYR A 108 53.64 -50.28 39.49
N TYR A 109 54.98 -50.34 39.39
CA TYR A 109 55.86 -51.01 40.35
C TYR A 109 57.23 -50.29 40.45
N GLU A 110 57.78 -50.19 41.66
CA GLU A 110 59.10 -49.61 41.96
C GLU A 110 59.83 -50.46 43.03
N TYR A 111 61.16 -50.32 43.17
CA TYR A 111 62.02 -51.31 43.85
C TYR A 111 63.25 -50.71 44.57
N ALA A 112 63.34 -50.81 45.92
CA ALA A 112 64.61 -50.78 46.68
C ALA A 112 64.50 -51.10 48.21
N GLY A 113 65.02 -52.27 48.65
CA GLY A 113 65.58 -52.52 50.00
C GLY A 113 64.64 -52.58 51.24
N SER A 114 65.05 -53.07 52.42
CA SER A 114 66.19 -53.96 52.77
C SER A 114 66.08 -54.51 54.23
N MET A 115 66.68 -55.69 54.51
CA MET A 115 66.91 -56.31 55.84
C MET A 115 65.68 -56.84 56.63
N GLN A 116 65.75 -57.90 57.46
CA GLN A 116 66.87 -58.82 57.79
C GLN A 116 66.39 -60.26 58.14
N ASN A 117 67.34 -61.21 58.15
CA ASN A 117 67.18 -62.64 58.45
C ASN A 117 66.65 -62.95 59.88
N ASP A 118 66.08 -64.14 60.08
CA ASP A 118 66.85 -65.22 60.73
C ASP A 118 66.38 -66.66 60.36
N ASN A 119 67.19 -67.67 60.68
CA ASN A 119 66.93 -69.13 60.63
C ASN A 119 66.83 -69.87 59.27
N ALA A 120 68.02 -70.05 58.66
CA ALA A 120 68.63 -71.37 58.34
C ALA A 120 68.00 -72.37 57.32
N THR A 121 68.58 -72.37 56.09
CA THR A 121 69.16 -73.53 55.33
C THR A 121 68.36 -74.82 55.04
N GLY A 122 68.42 -75.45 53.85
CA GLY A 122 69.22 -75.25 52.61
C GLY A 122 68.44 -75.77 51.37
N ILE A 123 68.93 -75.77 50.12
CA ILE A 123 70.25 -76.20 49.57
C ILE A 123 70.68 -75.26 48.40
N ARG A 124 71.95 -75.32 47.97
CA ARG A 124 72.51 -74.57 46.81
C ARG A 124 73.15 -75.50 45.76
N PRO A 125 73.19 -75.14 44.46
CA PRO A 125 74.03 -75.80 43.47
C PRO A 125 75.53 -75.47 43.70
N TRP A 126 76.41 -76.42 43.34
CA TRP A 126 77.86 -76.34 43.56
C TRP A 126 78.67 -75.99 42.31
N ARG A 127 79.92 -75.56 42.51
CA ARG A 127 81.03 -75.68 41.54
C ARG A 127 81.91 -76.85 41.94
N VAL A 128 82.42 -77.60 40.95
CA VAL A 128 83.66 -78.36 41.07
C VAL A 128 84.52 -78.04 39.84
N ASN A 129 85.83 -77.90 40.04
CA ASN A 129 86.81 -77.73 38.96
C ASN A 129 87.60 -79.04 38.78
N ALA A 130 88.21 -79.25 37.62
CA ALA A 130 88.78 -80.55 37.23
C ALA A 130 89.82 -81.11 38.22
N GLY A 131 89.84 -82.44 38.43
CA GLY A 131 90.87 -83.07 39.27
C GLY A 131 90.75 -84.57 39.51
N LYS A 132 89.89 -84.99 40.44
CA LYS A 132 89.86 -86.36 41.03
C LYS A 132 88.44 -86.86 41.34
N SER A 133 88.32 -88.13 41.71
CA SER A 133 87.11 -88.94 41.55
C SER A 133 86.69 -89.75 42.80
N TRP A 134 85.45 -89.50 43.25
CA TRP A 134 84.60 -90.30 44.17
C TRP A 134 85.08 -90.48 45.66
N PHE A 135 84.25 -91.10 46.53
CA PHE A 135 84.31 -91.46 47.99
C PHE A 135 83.96 -90.33 49.01
N GLU A 136 83.30 -90.57 50.16
CA GLU A 136 82.29 -91.59 50.62
C GLU A 136 81.89 -91.33 52.10
N ASN A 137 80.65 -91.67 52.48
CA ASN A 137 80.25 -92.29 53.76
C ASN A 137 79.91 -91.37 54.95
N VAL A 138 79.25 -91.95 55.97
CA VAL A 138 77.98 -91.47 56.54
C VAL A 138 78.01 -90.93 57.99
N TYR A 139 78.64 -89.83 58.43
CA TYR A 139 79.53 -88.76 57.92
C TYR A 139 78.98 -87.81 56.83
N ASP A 140 78.40 -88.33 55.75
CA ASP A 140 77.63 -87.63 54.71
C ASP A 140 76.32 -88.38 54.38
N GLY A 141 75.68 -88.04 53.24
CA GLY A 141 74.99 -89.09 52.46
C GLY A 141 73.48 -89.31 52.61
N THR A 142 72.68 -88.34 52.14
CA THR A 142 71.36 -88.52 51.46
C THR A 142 70.26 -89.41 52.08
N ASP A 143 69.12 -88.76 52.36
CA ASP A 143 67.75 -89.33 52.35
C ASP A 143 67.47 -90.42 53.43
N GLU A 144 66.24 -90.92 53.67
CA GLU A 144 64.94 -90.77 53.01
C GLU A 144 63.78 -90.53 54.00
N ASN A 145 62.90 -89.57 53.69
CA ASN A 145 61.48 -89.48 54.11
C ASN A 145 61.09 -89.26 55.61
N GLN A 146 59.84 -88.78 55.79
CA GLN A 146 58.94 -88.91 56.98
C GLN A 146 59.13 -88.03 58.24
N GLY A 147 58.03 -87.89 59.02
CA GLY A 147 57.98 -87.36 60.40
C GLY A 147 57.94 -85.81 60.51
N VAL A 148 56.84 -85.12 60.79
CA VAL A 148 55.58 -85.39 61.54
C VAL A 148 55.75 -85.51 63.06
N ASN A 149 55.56 -84.38 63.74
CA ASN A 149 54.88 -84.18 65.04
C ASN A 149 54.63 -82.65 65.12
N TRP A 150 53.42 -82.09 65.25
CA TRP A 150 52.31 -82.38 66.16
C TRP A 150 52.72 -82.40 67.62
N GLU A 151 52.31 -81.36 68.35
CA GLU A 151 52.02 -81.46 69.77
C GLU A 151 50.58 -80.99 70.02
N TYR A 152 49.97 -81.53 71.06
CA TYR A 152 48.53 -81.58 71.27
C TYR A 152 48.23 -81.09 72.68
N TYR A 153 47.23 -80.21 72.85
CA TYR A 153 46.50 -80.14 74.11
C TYR A 153 45.04 -79.72 73.93
N ASP A 154 44.16 -80.57 74.46
CA ASP A 154 42.72 -80.36 74.59
C ASP A 154 42.40 -79.33 75.69
N GLN A 155 41.32 -78.55 75.52
CA GLN A 155 40.40 -78.24 76.62
C GLN A 155 39.06 -77.63 76.15
N TYR A 156 37.97 -78.24 76.62
CA TYR A 156 36.56 -77.78 76.60
C TYR A 156 35.79 -77.80 75.27
N GLN A 157 35.15 -78.96 75.02
CA GLN A 157 33.82 -78.97 74.40
C GLN A 157 32.80 -78.23 75.27
N VAL A 158 31.79 -77.60 74.64
CA VAL A 158 30.44 -77.54 75.20
C VAL A 158 29.44 -77.93 74.12
N ASN A 159 28.77 -79.06 74.33
CA ASN A 159 27.69 -79.59 73.49
C ASN A 159 26.41 -78.70 73.64
N THR A 160 25.29 -78.84 72.91
CA THR A 160 24.69 -80.06 72.35
C THR A 160 23.55 -79.71 71.39
N TRP A 161 23.25 -80.57 70.41
CA TRP A 161 21.86 -80.91 70.08
C TRP A 161 21.63 -82.36 70.52
N THR A 162 20.72 -82.60 71.45
CA THR A 162 20.54 -83.93 72.06
C THR A 162 19.72 -84.87 71.17
N ASN A 163 20.37 -85.92 70.70
CA ASN A 163 19.73 -87.14 70.19
C ASN A 163 18.95 -87.84 71.31
N GLN A 164 17.73 -88.34 71.04
CA GLN A 164 17.38 -89.66 71.59
C GLN A 164 16.40 -90.50 70.77
N ALA A 165 16.81 -91.76 70.55
CA ALA A 165 16.01 -92.98 70.65
C ALA A 165 14.81 -93.21 69.69
N GLY A 166 15.13 -93.75 68.52
CA GLY A 166 14.92 -95.20 68.37
C GLY A 166 13.50 -95.71 68.08
N GLY A 167 12.66 -94.92 67.41
CA GLY A 167 11.47 -95.45 66.70
C GLY A 167 11.88 -96.12 65.38
N TRP A 168 11.37 -97.34 65.16
CA TRP A 168 11.49 -98.14 63.92
C TRP A 168 10.15 -98.01 63.15
N ASP A 169 9.99 -98.25 61.86
CA ASP A 169 10.88 -98.72 60.78
C ASP A 169 10.39 -98.04 59.47
N ASP A 170 11.06 -98.05 58.32
CA ASP A 170 11.42 -99.25 57.54
C ASP A 170 12.93 -99.44 57.30
N ARG A 171 13.33 -100.71 57.37
CA ARG A 171 14.65 -101.25 57.05
C ARG A 171 14.53 -102.37 56.02
N THR A 172 14.61 -101.99 54.75
CA THR A 172 15.19 -102.83 53.67
C THR A 172 14.64 -104.24 53.50
N ASP A 173 13.40 -104.37 53.04
CA ASP A 173 12.90 -105.40 52.08
C ASP A 173 11.47 -105.00 51.64
N ASP A 174 10.92 -105.34 50.47
CA ASP A 174 11.45 -105.92 49.23
C ASP A 174 10.61 -105.40 48.02
N GLY A 175 10.78 -105.99 46.82
CA GLY A 175 9.63 -106.11 45.91
C GLY A 175 9.13 -104.94 45.02
N ASN A 176 9.96 -104.49 44.05
CA ASN A 176 9.53 -104.18 42.65
C ASN A 176 8.66 -102.91 42.33
N GLY A 177 8.87 -102.31 41.14
CA GLY A 177 7.99 -101.27 40.54
C GLY A 177 8.69 -100.07 39.87
N THR A 178 9.43 -100.22 38.75
CA THR A 178 8.99 -99.99 37.34
C THR A 178 8.45 -98.57 37.03
N ASN A 179 8.84 -97.84 35.97
CA ASN A 179 9.33 -98.18 34.62
C ASN A 179 10.49 -97.24 34.17
N LYS A 180 11.48 -97.61 33.34
CA LYS A 180 11.49 -97.98 31.88
C LYS A 180 11.03 -96.82 30.96
N ILE A 181 11.47 -96.64 29.70
CA ILE A 181 11.94 -97.55 28.63
C ILE A 181 13.12 -96.93 27.81
N LYS A 182 14.01 -97.78 27.27
CA LYS A 182 14.80 -97.58 26.03
C LYS A 182 14.11 -98.39 24.92
N ASP A 183 14.09 -97.91 23.68
CA ASP A 183 13.84 -98.70 22.46
C ASP A 183 14.52 -98.00 21.25
N ASP A 184 14.71 -98.59 20.05
CA ASP A 184 15.28 -99.91 19.70
C ASP A 184 15.36 -100.05 18.16
N ASP A 185 16.50 -99.70 17.53
CA ASP A 185 16.76 -99.98 16.10
C ASP A 185 18.26 -100.13 15.72
N GLY A 186 19.13 -99.22 16.17
CA GLY A 186 20.59 -99.36 16.10
C GLY A 186 21.29 -98.83 14.84
N THR A 187 20.84 -97.71 14.24
CA THR A 187 21.55 -97.06 13.11
C THR A 187 21.68 -95.53 13.25
N PRO A 188 22.87 -94.92 13.02
CA PRO A 188 23.03 -93.49 12.69
C PRO A 188 22.60 -93.23 11.22
N PRO A 189 22.37 -91.98 10.75
CA PRO A 189 22.98 -90.69 11.13
C PRO A 189 21.90 -89.60 11.45
N ASP A 190 22.04 -88.26 11.45
CA ASP A 190 22.72 -87.30 10.55
C ASP A 190 22.93 -85.90 11.18
N ALA A 191 24.03 -85.22 10.75
CA ALA A 191 24.23 -83.78 10.47
C ALA A 191 23.75 -82.66 11.46
N VAL A 192 24.33 -81.46 11.60
CA VAL A 192 25.38 -80.67 10.91
C VAL A 192 26.19 -79.87 11.98
N ALA A 193 27.44 -79.50 11.69
CA ALA A 193 28.22 -78.46 12.39
C ALA A 193 28.97 -77.59 11.34
N PRO A 194 29.68 -76.49 11.67
CA PRO A 194 29.91 -75.84 12.97
C PRO A 194 29.66 -74.30 12.90
N LEU A 195 30.23 -73.50 13.82
CA LEU A 195 31.32 -72.55 13.47
C LEU A 195 31.95 -71.83 14.69
N ASN A 196 33.19 -71.35 14.51
CA ASN A 196 33.92 -70.36 15.33
C ASN A 196 34.41 -70.76 16.74
N TRP A 197 35.47 -71.57 16.79
CA TRP A 197 36.55 -71.39 17.76
C TRP A 197 37.78 -70.80 17.04
N VAL A 198 38.51 -69.88 17.68
CA VAL A 198 39.71 -69.22 17.14
C VAL A 198 40.91 -69.63 18.00
N SER A 199 42.05 -69.94 17.37
CA SER A 199 43.30 -70.24 18.08
C SER A 199 44.12 -68.97 18.34
N PHE A 200 44.90 -69.00 19.43
CA PHE A 200 45.76 -67.89 19.83
C PHE A 200 47.19 -68.09 19.30
N ASN A 201 47.81 -67.00 18.85
CA ASN A 201 49.21 -66.97 18.42
C ASN A 201 50.02 -66.06 19.38
N VAL A 202 51.16 -66.54 19.88
CA VAL A 202 51.95 -65.85 20.91
C VAL A 202 53.28 -65.38 20.32
N GLN A 203 53.54 -64.08 20.40
CA GLN A 203 54.83 -63.48 20.04
C GLN A 203 55.68 -63.25 21.30
N PRO A 204 56.88 -63.86 21.42
CA PRO A 204 57.73 -63.72 22.61
C PRO A 204 58.82 -62.65 22.44
N SER A 205 58.82 -61.60 23.28
CA SER A 205 59.94 -60.66 23.34
C SER A 205 60.07 -59.88 24.66
N VAL A 206 60.75 -60.47 25.66
CA VAL A 206 61.90 -59.85 26.35
C VAL A 206 62.87 -60.99 26.69
N SER A 207 64.17 -60.77 26.54
CA SER A 207 65.22 -61.75 26.86
C SER A 207 65.97 -61.38 28.14
N GLN A 208 66.39 -62.42 28.88
CA GLN A 208 67.14 -62.38 30.15
C GLN A 208 66.35 -61.99 31.41
N TRP A 209 66.40 -62.88 32.42
CA TRP A 209 65.89 -62.69 33.78
C TRP A 209 66.78 -63.50 34.74
N ASN A 210 67.27 -62.88 35.82
CA ASN A 210 67.85 -63.56 36.98
C ASN A 210 66.84 -63.46 38.15
N GLY A 211 66.53 -64.57 38.82
CA GLY A 211 65.64 -64.59 40.00
C GLY A 211 66.28 -63.93 41.24
N GLY A 212 65.52 -63.56 42.29
CA GLY A 212 64.14 -63.94 42.63
C GLY A 212 64.11 -65.05 43.71
N ALA A 213 63.07 -65.23 44.52
CA ALA A 213 61.79 -64.51 44.69
C ALA A 213 61.26 -64.82 46.12
N ALA A 214 60.16 -64.31 46.66
CA ALA A 214 59.05 -63.46 46.17
C ALA A 214 58.64 -62.48 47.34
N ASN A 215 57.45 -61.88 47.49
CA ASN A 215 56.17 -61.94 46.79
C ASN A 215 55.33 -60.64 47.01
N ASN A 216 54.40 -60.36 46.10
CA ASN A 216 53.19 -59.55 46.31
C ASN A 216 52.22 -59.96 45.17
N GLY A 217 51.07 -60.55 45.51
CA GLY A 217 50.29 -61.35 44.57
C GLY A 217 49.67 -60.54 43.41
N PHE A 218 50.22 -60.68 42.21
CA PHE A 218 49.72 -60.04 40.99
C PHE A 218 49.36 -61.12 39.95
N LEU A 219 48.06 -61.37 39.75
CA LEU A 219 47.57 -62.33 38.76
C LEU A 219 47.05 -61.58 37.53
N LEU A 220 47.75 -61.68 36.39
CA LEU A 220 47.24 -61.20 35.12
C LEU A 220 46.05 -62.05 34.66
N TYR A 221 44.86 -61.46 34.65
CA TYR A 221 43.81 -61.83 33.70
C TYR A 221 43.81 -60.82 32.56
N SER A 222 44.39 -61.21 31.41
CA SER A 222 44.32 -60.43 30.17
C SER A 222 42.95 -60.59 29.51
N SER A 223 41.94 -59.85 29.98
CA SER A 223 40.61 -59.84 29.40
C SER A 223 40.54 -58.96 28.14
N SER A 224 41.03 -59.47 27.01
CA SER A 224 40.85 -58.83 25.71
C SER A 224 39.39 -58.98 25.24
N PHE A 225 38.53 -58.06 25.65
CA PHE A 225 37.16 -57.97 25.15
C PHE A 225 37.10 -57.29 23.77
N GLN A 226 36.28 -57.83 22.88
CA GLN A 226 35.82 -57.15 21.67
C GLN A 226 34.29 -57.20 21.59
N GLY A 227 33.65 -56.04 21.77
CA GLY A 227 32.21 -55.83 21.61
C GLY A 227 31.31 -56.39 22.72
N GLY A 228 30.05 -55.93 22.73
CA GLY A 228 28.94 -56.74 23.26
C GLY A 228 28.39 -56.46 24.67
N GLY A 229 28.88 -55.45 25.40
CA GLY A 229 28.16 -54.84 26.53
C GLY A 229 27.81 -55.73 27.75
N THR A 230 28.72 -55.81 28.73
CA THR A 230 28.42 -56.27 30.09
C THR A 230 29.26 -55.48 31.12
N ALA A 231 28.81 -55.39 32.37
CA ALA A 231 29.61 -54.80 33.45
C ALA A 231 30.78 -55.72 33.85
N VAL A 232 31.99 -55.16 33.98
CA VAL A 232 33.21 -55.88 34.38
C VAL A 232 33.57 -55.51 35.81
N TYR A 233 33.76 -56.50 36.68
CA TYR A 233 34.13 -56.31 38.08
C TYR A 233 35.58 -56.76 38.30
N GLY A 234 36.41 -55.87 38.85
CA GLY A 234 37.77 -56.16 39.30
C GLY A 234 37.97 -55.69 40.74
N ARG A 235 38.69 -56.48 41.55
CA ARG A 235 39.00 -56.18 42.96
C ARG A 235 40.48 -55.81 43.06
N PHE A 236 40.77 -54.63 43.60
CA PHE A 236 42.12 -54.09 43.72
C PHE A 236 42.33 -53.47 45.09
N THR A 237 43.56 -53.54 45.61
CA THR A 237 43.94 -52.96 46.90
C THR A 237 45.31 -52.30 46.78
N SER A 238 45.40 -51.02 47.13
CA SER A 238 46.67 -50.29 47.28
C SER A 238 46.64 -49.58 48.63
N ARG A 239 47.71 -49.75 49.43
CA ARG A 239 47.81 -49.21 50.79
C ARG A 239 48.26 -47.74 50.86
N ASN A 240 48.55 -47.09 49.72
CA ASN A 240 49.01 -45.70 49.70
C ASN A 240 48.30 -44.87 48.63
N SER A 241 47.17 -44.26 49.02
CA SER A 241 46.29 -43.50 48.13
C SER A 241 46.67 -42.03 47.96
N SER A 242 47.59 -41.49 48.78
CA SER A 242 48.00 -40.08 48.75
C SER A 242 48.99 -39.76 47.64
N ASP A 243 49.73 -40.75 47.13
CA ASP A 243 50.56 -40.60 45.94
C ASP A 243 49.70 -40.66 44.67
N ALA A 244 50.03 -39.81 43.68
CA ALA A 244 49.37 -39.77 42.38
C ALA A 244 50.03 -40.70 41.34
N ALA A 245 51.33 -40.98 41.45
CA ALA A 245 52.07 -41.82 40.52
C ALA A 245 51.75 -43.32 40.66
N HIS A 246 51.35 -43.73 41.86
CA HIS A 246 51.18 -45.14 42.25
C HIS A 246 49.72 -45.62 42.29
N ARG A 247 48.81 -44.93 41.58
CA ARG A 247 47.39 -45.28 41.48
C ARG A 247 47.12 -46.22 40.29
N PRO A 248 46.21 -47.21 40.41
CA PRO A 248 45.71 -47.98 39.27
C PRO A 248 45.06 -47.06 38.22
N THR A 249 45.41 -47.21 36.94
CA THR A 249 44.83 -46.41 35.86
C THR A 249 44.15 -47.30 34.81
N LEU A 250 42.84 -47.19 34.68
CA LEU A 250 42.08 -47.85 33.62
C LEU A 250 42.10 -46.99 32.35
N ALA A 251 42.88 -47.42 31.35
CA ALA A 251 42.86 -46.83 30.02
C ALA A 251 41.78 -47.52 29.16
N ILE A 252 40.76 -46.77 28.74
CA ILE A 252 39.71 -47.27 27.85
C ILE A 252 40.00 -46.72 26.45
N THR A 253 40.13 -47.61 25.46
CA THR A 253 40.22 -47.25 24.04
C THR A 253 38.88 -47.50 23.37
N TYR A 254 38.40 -46.50 22.64
CA TYR A 254 37.14 -46.50 21.92
C TYR A 254 37.35 -45.94 20.52
N GLN A 255 36.35 -46.12 19.67
CA GLN A 255 36.27 -45.54 18.34
C GLN A 255 34.82 -45.15 18.10
N ASN A 256 34.58 -43.95 17.56
CA ASN A 256 33.24 -43.44 17.23
C ASN A 256 32.30 -43.33 18.45
N ALA A 257 32.84 -43.05 19.64
CA ALA A 257 32.07 -42.94 20.87
C ALA A 257 31.39 -41.57 21.02
N HIS A 258 30.24 -41.52 21.69
CA HIS A 258 29.71 -40.26 22.22
C HIS A 258 30.50 -39.84 23.47
N ILE A 259 31.06 -38.64 23.44
CA ILE A 259 31.91 -38.08 24.50
C ILE A 259 31.49 -36.64 24.80
N ASN A 260 31.53 -36.24 26.08
CA ASN A 260 31.18 -34.87 26.47
C ASN A 260 32.44 -34.00 26.59
N TRP A 261 32.39 -32.73 26.20
CA TRP A 261 33.48 -31.80 26.51
C TRP A 261 33.57 -31.58 28.03
N SER A 262 34.78 -31.63 28.59
CA SER A 262 35.03 -31.25 29.99
C SER A 262 35.84 -29.95 30.11
N GLY A 263 36.74 -29.68 29.14
CA GLY A 263 37.62 -28.50 29.12
C GLY A 263 38.54 -28.40 30.34
N ALA A 264 38.78 -29.51 31.04
CA ALA A 264 39.39 -29.52 32.37
C ALA A 264 40.92 -29.31 32.36
N SER A 265 41.60 -29.59 31.25
CA SER A 265 43.06 -29.50 31.14
C SER A 265 43.53 -28.27 30.35
N SER A 266 42.82 -27.91 29.26
CA SER A 266 43.11 -26.74 28.43
C SER A 266 41.92 -26.38 27.52
N GLY A 267 42.10 -25.45 26.58
CA GLY A 267 41.15 -25.16 25.50
C GLY A 267 41.44 -25.90 24.19
N ALA A 268 42.45 -26.78 24.18
CA ALA A 268 42.86 -27.49 22.98
C ALA A 268 41.88 -28.62 22.65
N TRP A 269 41.42 -28.69 21.40
CA TRP A 269 40.76 -29.87 20.84
C TRP A 269 41.71 -30.56 19.87
N ASP A 270 42.37 -31.59 20.39
CA ASP A 270 43.18 -32.55 19.64
C ASP A 270 43.04 -33.96 20.22
N THR A 271 43.74 -34.92 19.61
CA THR A 271 43.76 -36.34 19.99
C THR A 271 44.73 -36.66 21.14
N THR A 272 45.37 -35.65 21.73
CA THR A 272 46.47 -35.82 22.71
C THR A 272 46.16 -35.28 24.10
N THR A 273 45.25 -34.31 24.20
CA THR A 273 44.91 -33.62 25.44
C THR A 273 43.69 -34.23 26.12
N ASP A 274 43.79 -34.40 27.44
CA ASP A 274 42.75 -35.00 28.27
C ASP A 274 41.67 -33.95 28.63
N ASN A 275 40.85 -33.55 27.65
CA ASN A 275 39.83 -32.49 27.74
C ASN A 275 38.37 -32.99 27.60
N TRP A 276 38.18 -34.31 27.57
CA TRP A 276 36.89 -34.95 27.33
C TRP A 276 36.44 -35.75 28.56
N SER A 277 35.13 -35.81 28.79
CA SER A 277 34.47 -36.70 29.73
C SER A 277 33.89 -37.88 28.98
N VAL A 278 34.59 -39.00 29.04
CA VAL A 278 34.18 -40.31 28.51
C VAL A 278 33.24 -40.92 29.55
N GLY A 279 32.00 -40.41 29.60
CA GLY A 279 30.98 -40.85 30.53
C GLY A 279 31.38 -40.74 32.02
N GLY A 280 32.02 -39.63 32.40
CA GLY A 280 32.39 -39.33 33.79
C GLY A 280 33.90 -39.36 34.07
N TYR A 281 34.69 -40.04 33.22
CA TYR A 281 36.15 -40.10 33.35
C TYR A 281 36.85 -39.18 32.34
N LEU A 282 37.97 -38.58 32.73
CA LEU A 282 38.74 -37.71 31.85
C LEU A 282 39.46 -38.51 30.76
N GLY A 283 39.46 -38.01 29.53
CA GLY A 283 40.05 -38.66 28.35
C GLY A 283 40.17 -37.72 27.14
N ARG A 284 40.44 -38.30 25.97
CA ARG A 284 40.89 -37.61 24.74
C ARG A 284 39.84 -37.63 23.65
N PHE A 285 40.11 -36.93 22.55
CA PHE A 285 39.36 -37.10 21.32
C PHE A 285 39.90 -38.28 20.50
N GLY A 286 39.04 -39.22 20.09
CA GLY A 286 39.33 -40.23 19.09
C GLY A 286 38.79 -39.84 17.71
N THR A 287 39.54 -40.16 16.66
CA THR A 287 39.10 -39.94 15.27
C THR A 287 37.79 -40.68 15.00
N GLY A 288 36.74 -39.95 14.62
CA GLY A 288 35.40 -40.47 14.38
C GLY A 288 34.44 -40.35 15.58
N ASP A 289 34.90 -39.91 16.75
CA ASP A 289 34.03 -39.71 17.92
C ASP A 289 32.97 -38.63 17.70
N SER A 290 31.89 -38.72 18.48
CA SER A 290 30.72 -37.85 18.39
C SER A 290 30.62 -36.89 19.58
N PRO A 291 31.31 -35.73 19.54
CA PRO A 291 31.44 -34.83 20.68
C PRO A 291 30.14 -34.08 21.02
N THR A 292 29.88 -33.95 22.31
CA THR A 292 28.77 -33.17 22.87
C THR A 292 29.31 -32.06 23.78
N PHE A 293 29.02 -30.81 23.43
CA PHE A 293 29.34 -29.62 24.23
C PHE A 293 28.10 -29.20 25.00
N ALA A 294 28.12 -29.33 26.32
CA ALA A 294 27.00 -29.07 27.21
C ALA A 294 27.35 -28.03 28.28
N ASP A 295 26.39 -27.71 29.14
CA ASP A 295 26.61 -26.90 30.33
C ASP A 295 27.42 -27.68 31.41
N GLY A 296 28.25 -26.96 32.17
CA GLY A 296 29.13 -27.52 33.19
C GLY A 296 30.60 -27.10 33.04
N PRO A 297 31.25 -27.29 31.88
CA PRO A 297 32.64 -26.88 31.64
C PRO A 297 32.88 -25.40 31.91
N SER A 298 34.02 -25.08 32.51
CA SER A 298 34.49 -23.70 32.71
C SER A 298 35.11 -23.12 31.43
N ASN A 299 35.83 -23.95 30.66
CA ASN A 299 36.49 -23.53 29.45
C ASN A 299 35.62 -23.77 28.20
N ARG A 300 35.31 -22.69 27.48
CA ARG A 300 34.38 -22.66 26.34
C ARG A 300 34.97 -21.98 25.10
N THR A 301 36.21 -21.51 25.19
CA THR A 301 37.01 -21.05 24.05
C THR A 301 37.89 -22.20 23.61
N ILE A 302 37.53 -22.79 22.46
CA ILE A 302 38.11 -24.02 21.94
C ILE A 302 38.98 -23.70 20.72
N THR A 303 40.22 -24.19 20.77
CA THR A 303 41.16 -24.13 19.66
C THR A 303 41.38 -25.54 19.15
N VAL A 304 40.87 -25.85 17.96
CA VAL A 304 41.14 -27.08 17.24
C VAL A 304 42.62 -27.09 16.84
N THR A 305 43.39 -27.99 17.43
CA THR A 305 44.84 -28.11 17.30
C THR A 305 45.22 -29.25 16.34
N GLY A 306 46.52 -29.42 16.06
CA GLY A 306 47.00 -30.53 15.21
C GLY A 306 46.69 -30.44 13.71
N GLY A 307 46.05 -29.36 13.24
CA GLY A 307 45.67 -29.16 11.83
C GLY A 307 44.20 -29.46 11.53
N GLY A 308 43.47 -30.06 12.46
CA GLY A 308 42.05 -30.38 12.33
C GLY A 308 41.67 -31.66 13.07
N VAL A 309 40.37 -31.89 13.19
CA VAL A 309 39.78 -33.09 13.81
C VAL A 309 38.71 -33.69 12.91
N THR A 310 38.42 -34.98 13.06
CA THR A 310 37.40 -35.70 12.29
C THR A 310 36.38 -36.32 13.23
N VAL A 311 35.11 -35.89 13.17
CA VAL A 311 34.00 -36.31 14.04
C VAL A 311 33.02 -37.26 13.34
N GLY A 312 32.33 -38.08 14.14
CA GLY A 312 31.21 -38.90 13.71
C GLY A 312 29.89 -38.12 13.65
N ALA A 313 29.65 -37.21 14.60
CA ALA A 313 28.61 -36.17 14.62
C ALA A 313 28.85 -35.20 15.80
N MET A 314 28.61 -33.91 15.65
CA MET A 314 28.83 -32.91 16.71
C MET A 314 27.52 -32.38 17.28
N THR A 315 27.40 -32.28 18.61
CA THR A 315 26.26 -31.67 19.30
C THR A 315 26.70 -30.53 20.21
N VAL A 316 25.97 -29.41 20.21
CA VAL A 316 26.18 -28.28 21.12
C VAL A 316 24.85 -27.94 21.80
N ASN A 317 24.69 -28.44 23.01
CA ASN A 317 23.51 -28.30 23.86
C ASN A 317 23.86 -27.56 25.16
N SER A 318 24.24 -26.29 25.02
CA SER A 318 24.65 -25.42 26.12
C SER A 318 23.80 -24.14 26.15
N SER A 319 23.44 -23.70 27.35
CA SER A 319 22.86 -22.37 27.60
C SER A 319 23.92 -21.26 27.61
N ALA A 320 25.17 -21.61 27.87
CA ALA A 320 26.31 -20.70 27.78
C ALA A 320 26.91 -20.61 26.36
N ASP A 321 27.61 -19.51 26.08
CA ASP A 321 28.33 -19.32 24.83
C ASP A 321 29.58 -20.21 24.72
N TYR A 322 29.87 -20.65 23.50
CA TYR A 322 31.05 -21.42 23.09
C TYR A 322 31.65 -20.81 21.81
N ALA A 323 32.97 -20.75 21.71
CA ALA A 323 33.68 -20.22 20.54
C ALA A 323 34.78 -21.17 20.06
N PHE A 324 34.72 -21.55 18.78
CA PHE A 324 35.64 -22.49 18.13
C PHE A 324 36.54 -21.76 17.13
N SER A 325 37.81 -22.13 17.10
CA SER A 325 38.85 -21.52 16.25
C SER A 325 39.96 -22.54 15.93
N GLY A 326 40.90 -22.19 15.04
CA GLY A 326 42.04 -23.03 14.71
C GLY A 326 41.82 -23.90 13.46
N GLY A 327 42.11 -25.20 13.56
CA GLY A 327 41.94 -26.16 12.46
C GLY A 327 40.48 -26.50 12.15
N ALA A 328 40.26 -27.19 11.02
CA ALA A 328 38.94 -27.58 10.56
C ALA A 328 38.35 -28.74 11.38
N ILE A 329 37.03 -28.71 11.59
CA ILE A 329 36.21 -29.86 12.00
C ILE A 329 35.76 -30.58 10.73
N ASN A 330 36.00 -31.89 10.63
CA ASN A 330 35.77 -32.69 9.43
C ASN A 330 34.96 -33.97 9.73
N GLY A 331 34.56 -34.72 8.70
CA GLY A 331 33.99 -36.07 8.86
C GLY A 331 32.58 -36.22 8.28
N PRO A 332 32.02 -37.45 8.29
CA PRO A 332 30.71 -37.73 7.70
C PRO A 332 29.54 -37.13 8.48
N GLY A 333 29.77 -36.72 9.74
CA GLY A 333 28.76 -36.21 10.65
C GLY A 333 28.22 -34.82 10.32
N GLY A 334 27.07 -34.52 10.90
CA GLY A 334 26.49 -33.17 10.94
C GLY A 334 26.73 -32.46 12.27
N LEU A 335 26.25 -31.21 12.36
CA LEU A 335 26.30 -30.37 13.55
C LEU A 335 24.88 -30.08 14.07
N SER A 336 24.59 -30.48 15.31
CA SER A 336 23.31 -30.18 15.99
C SER A 336 23.51 -29.14 17.09
N LYS A 337 22.90 -27.95 16.94
CA LYS A 337 22.99 -26.83 17.87
C LYS A 337 21.62 -26.60 18.54
N THR A 338 21.47 -27.07 19.78
CA THR A 338 20.17 -27.23 20.46
C THR A 338 20.04 -26.50 21.80
N GLY A 339 21.13 -25.99 22.37
CA GLY A 339 21.10 -25.14 23.57
C GLY A 339 20.92 -23.66 23.24
N SER A 340 20.51 -22.84 24.21
CA SER A 340 20.16 -21.43 23.99
C SER A 340 21.34 -20.46 23.76
N GLY A 341 22.57 -20.86 24.10
CA GLY A 341 23.75 -20.00 23.96
C GLY A 341 24.16 -19.72 22.51
N THR A 342 25.24 -18.96 22.33
CA THR A 342 25.90 -18.71 21.04
C THR A 342 26.97 -19.77 20.79
N LEU A 343 26.93 -20.40 19.62
CA LEU A 343 28.06 -21.18 19.09
C LEU A 343 28.75 -20.35 18.00
N ALA A 344 29.98 -19.91 18.21
CA ALA A 344 30.77 -19.22 17.18
C ALA A 344 31.74 -20.19 16.48
N LEU A 345 31.65 -20.30 15.15
CA LEU A 345 32.57 -21.09 14.32
C LEU A 345 33.44 -20.14 13.48
N ASN A 346 34.71 -20.01 13.85
CA ASN A 346 35.64 -19.01 13.29
C ASN A 346 36.70 -19.61 12.35
N ALA A 347 36.41 -20.78 11.76
CA ALA A 347 37.27 -21.47 10.81
C ALA A 347 36.41 -22.17 9.75
N ALA A 348 36.98 -22.38 8.56
CA ALA A 348 36.38 -23.23 7.54
C ALA A 348 36.38 -24.69 8.01
N ASN A 349 35.26 -25.39 7.82
CA ASN A 349 35.05 -26.77 8.24
C ASN A 349 34.80 -27.68 7.03
N GLY A 350 35.07 -28.98 7.20
CA GLY A 350 35.01 -30.00 6.16
C GLY A 350 34.12 -31.19 6.52
N TYR A 351 33.18 -31.02 7.45
CA TYR A 351 32.18 -32.06 7.74
C TYR A 351 31.05 -32.05 6.69
N SER A 352 30.49 -33.23 6.39
CA SER A 352 29.58 -33.41 5.25
C SER A 352 28.13 -33.76 5.60
N GLY A 353 27.80 -33.95 6.87
CA GLY A 353 26.42 -34.06 7.33
C GLY A 353 25.77 -32.70 7.56
N ILE A 354 24.45 -32.71 7.73
CA ILE A 354 23.61 -31.50 7.85
C ILE A 354 23.96 -30.67 9.09
N THR A 355 23.92 -29.34 8.95
CA THR A 355 23.90 -28.45 10.11
C THR A 355 22.46 -28.13 10.52
N THR A 356 22.15 -28.26 11.80
CA THR A 356 20.81 -28.01 12.37
C THR A 356 20.91 -27.06 13.55
N VAL A 357 20.44 -25.83 13.35
CA VAL A 357 20.31 -24.81 14.41
C VAL A 357 18.90 -24.91 14.99
N GLY A 358 18.74 -25.77 15.99
CA GLY A 358 17.47 -26.02 16.68
C GLY A 358 17.16 -25.01 17.79
N SER A 359 18.17 -24.34 18.36
CA SER A 359 17.98 -23.26 19.35
C SER A 359 19.20 -22.34 19.46
N GLY A 360 18.98 -21.17 20.05
CA GLY A 360 20.00 -20.14 20.26
C GLY A 360 20.63 -19.65 18.96
N ARG A 361 21.86 -19.15 19.06
CA ARG A 361 22.61 -18.61 17.92
C ARG A 361 23.71 -19.56 17.44
N LEU A 362 23.87 -19.69 16.13
CA LEU A 362 25.08 -20.15 15.46
C LEU A 362 25.68 -18.96 14.71
N SER A 363 26.85 -18.51 15.11
CA SER A 363 27.57 -17.38 14.52
C SER A 363 28.73 -17.90 13.68
N VAL A 364 28.89 -17.40 12.46
CA VAL A 364 29.99 -17.77 11.56
C VAL A 364 30.75 -16.54 11.08
N SER A 365 32.08 -16.65 11.05
CA SER A 365 33.00 -15.60 10.60
C SER A 365 33.90 -16.02 9.44
N ALA A 366 33.62 -17.19 8.82
CA ALA A 366 34.37 -17.73 7.68
C ALA A 366 33.44 -18.43 6.65
N ASN A 367 33.84 -18.44 5.38
CA ASN A 367 33.22 -19.32 4.38
C ASN A 367 33.46 -20.80 4.75
N ASN A 368 32.53 -21.70 4.39
CA ASN A 368 32.54 -23.11 4.78
C ASN A 368 32.53 -23.38 6.30
N ALA A 369 32.21 -22.40 7.15
CA ALA A 369 32.11 -22.63 8.59
C ALA A 369 31.01 -23.67 8.97
N LEU A 370 30.00 -23.84 8.13
CA LEU A 370 28.90 -24.80 8.30
C LEU A 370 29.19 -26.18 7.65
N GLY A 371 30.42 -26.38 7.16
CA GLY A 371 30.90 -27.63 6.57
C GLY A 371 30.98 -27.59 5.03
N THR A 372 30.72 -28.74 4.40
CA THR A 372 30.59 -28.85 2.94
C THR A 372 29.14 -28.61 2.51
N ALA A 373 28.95 -28.09 1.29
CA ALA A 373 27.63 -27.80 0.72
C ALA A 373 26.72 -29.03 0.49
N ALA A 374 27.18 -30.26 0.80
CA ALA A 374 26.52 -31.50 0.38
C ALA A 374 25.18 -31.78 1.10
N ALA A 375 25.02 -31.35 2.35
CA ALA A 375 23.84 -31.63 3.17
C ALA A 375 23.06 -30.37 3.62
N GLY A 376 23.68 -29.18 3.51
CA GLY A 376 23.05 -27.90 3.83
C GLY A 376 22.90 -27.58 5.32
N THR A 377 22.30 -26.43 5.58
CA THR A 377 21.97 -25.90 6.91
C THR A 377 20.46 -25.72 7.08
N THR A 378 19.96 -26.02 8.27
CA THR A 378 18.56 -25.84 8.69
C THR A 378 18.50 -24.97 9.94
N VAL A 379 17.62 -23.96 9.98
CA VAL A 379 17.41 -23.06 11.13
C VAL A 379 15.95 -23.14 11.57
N SER A 380 15.72 -23.69 12.76
CA SER A 380 14.39 -23.86 13.34
C SER A 380 13.80 -22.54 13.87
N SER A 381 12.47 -22.49 13.97
CA SER A 381 11.76 -21.31 14.49
C SER A 381 12.26 -20.89 15.88
N GLY A 382 12.72 -19.64 15.99
CA GLY A 382 13.29 -19.06 17.20
C GLY A 382 14.83 -19.19 17.31
N ALA A 383 15.47 -20.00 16.47
CA ALA A 383 16.93 -20.09 16.37
C ALA A 383 17.49 -19.12 15.31
N GLN A 384 18.79 -18.84 15.33
CA GLN A 384 19.41 -17.87 14.43
C GLN A 384 20.77 -18.32 13.90
N LEU A 385 20.94 -18.28 12.58
CA LEU A 385 22.23 -18.25 11.90
C LEU A 385 22.67 -16.79 11.74
N GLU A 386 23.82 -16.43 12.31
CA GLU A 386 24.44 -15.11 12.21
C GLU A 386 25.67 -15.15 11.30
N LEU A 387 25.69 -14.30 10.27
CA LEU A 387 26.89 -13.98 9.49
C LEU A 387 27.56 -12.76 10.14
N SER A 388 28.74 -12.98 10.74
CA SER A 388 29.39 -12.02 11.63
C SER A 388 30.65 -11.42 11.00
N GLY A 389 30.71 -10.08 10.91
CA GLY A 389 31.90 -9.35 10.45
C GLY A 389 32.07 -9.24 8.93
N GLY A 390 31.00 -9.40 8.14
CA GLY A 390 31.05 -9.24 6.68
C GLY A 390 31.54 -10.49 5.94
N VAL A 391 31.00 -11.66 6.28
CA VAL A 391 31.41 -12.94 5.68
C VAL A 391 30.92 -13.05 4.25
N ALA A 392 31.86 -13.21 3.31
CA ALA A 392 31.53 -13.64 1.95
C ALA A 392 31.36 -15.17 1.92
N TYR A 393 30.15 -15.68 2.21
CA TYR A 393 29.86 -17.12 2.18
C TYR A 393 29.58 -17.56 0.73
N SER A 394 30.65 -17.61 -0.06
CA SER A 394 30.64 -17.87 -1.50
C SER A 394 30.41 -19.33 -1.89
N THR A 395 30.45 -20.26 -0.93
CA THR A 395 30.10 -21.66 -1.15
C THR A 395 28.57 -21.81 -1.25
N ALA A 396 28.09 -22.40 -2.35
CA ALA A 396 26.66 -22.55 -2.64
C ALA A 396 25.98 -23.67 -1.83
N GLU A 397 25.88 -23.46 -0.52
CA GLU A 397 25.22 -24.34 0.45
C GLU A 397 23.70 -24.08 0.53
N ALA A 398 22.87 -25.12 0.53
CA ALA A 398 21.43 -24.98 0.68
C ALA A 398 21.06 -24.60 2.13
N LEU A 399 20.13 -23.66 2.30
CA LEU A 399 19.70 -23.15 3.59
C LEU A 399 18.18 -23.26 3.74
N THR A 400 17.68 -23.90 4.79
CA THR A 400 16.26 -23.84 5.18
C THR A 400 16.09 -22.94 6.40
N LEU A 401 15.16 -21.99 6.33
CA LEU A 401 14.84 -21.05 7.42
C LEU A 401 13.37 -21.18 7.82
N SER A 402 13.10 -21.28 9.11
CA SER A 402 11.73 -21.16 9.68
C SER A 402 11.67 -20.03 10.70
N GLY A 403 10.62 -19.20 10.67
CA GLY A 403 10.27 -18.26 11.73
C GLY A 403 11.11 -16.96 11.83
N GLY A 404 10.89 -16.23 12.93
CA GLY A 404 11.48 -14.92 13.22
C GLY A 404 12.95 -14.93 13.66
N GLY A 405 13.48 -16.10 13.98
CA GLY A 405 14.72 -16.25 14.75
C GLY A 405 14.66 -15.58 16.12
N ILE A 406 15.83 -15.25 16.69
CA ILE A 406 15.94 -14.67 18.03
C ILE A 406 15.30 -13.27 18.04
N SER A 407 14.30 -13.06 18.90
CA SER A 407 13.62 -11.77 19.10
C SER A 407 13.13 -11.09 17.81
N ASN A 408 12.70 -11.88 16.82
CA ASN A 408 12.31 -11.42 15.47
C ASN A 408 13.41 -10.63 14.72
N THR A 409 14.69 -10.83 15.06
CA THR A 409 15.82 -10.20 14.37
C THR A 409 16.29 -10.96 13.12
N GLY A 410 15.62 -12.05 12.74
CA GLY A 410 15.93 -12.88 11.58
C GLY A 410 16.39 -14.28 11.97
N ALA A 411 15.88 -15.31 11.27
CA ALA A 411 16.43 -16.66 11.31
C ALA A 411 17.80 -16.71 10.60
N LEU A 412 17.98 -15.90 9.55
CA LEU A 412 19.29 -15.48 9.05
C LEU A 412 19.52 -14.00 9.44
N TYR A 413 20.70 -13.69 9.98
CA TYR A 413 21.05 -12.35 10.46
C TYR A 413 22.46 -11.93 10.01
N SER A 414 22.62 -10.78 9.36
CA SER A 414 23.94 -10.18 9.11
C SER A 414 24.19 -9.08 10.14
N SER A 415 25.13 -9.30 11.07
CA SER A 415 25.30 -8.47 12.27
C SER A 415 26.26 -7.29 12.13
N GLY A 416 27.06 -7.26 11.07
CA GLY A 416 27.99 -6.17 10.77
C GLY A 416 28.78 -6.41 9.48
N GLY A 417 29.23 -5.33 8.84
CA GLY A 417 29.89 -5.38 7.52
C GLY A 417 28.91 -5.74 6.39
N THR A 418 29.45 -6.12 5.23
CA THR A 418 28.66 -6.61 4.09
C THR A 418 28.90 -8.11 3.93
N SER A 419 27.94 -8.92 4.34
CA SER A 419 27.99 -10.38 4.20
C SER A 419 27.35 -10.82 2.88
N SER A 420 27.63 -12.05 2.44
CA SER A 420 26.91 -12.69 1.34
C SER A 420 26.62 -14.17 1.60
N TRP A 421 25.59 -14.69 0.92
CA TRP A 421 25.22 -16.11 0.93
C TRP A 421 24.96 -16.59 -0.50
N ALA A 422 25.72 -17.61 -0.94
CA ALA A 422 25.71 -18.03 -2.33
C ALA A 422 24.63 -19.05 -2.74
N GLY A 423 24.21 -19.93 -1.82
CA GLY A 423 23.30 -21.03 -2.12
C GLY A 423 21.82 -20.68 -1.96
N ASN A 424 20.95 -21.58 -2.41
CA ASN A 424 19.49 -21.39 -2.37
C ASN A 424 18.94 -21.37 -0.95
N VAL A 425 17.82 -20.65 -0.76
CA VAL A 425 17.18 -20.45 0.55
C VAL A 425 15.71 -20.87 0.51
N THR A 426 15.37 -21.93 1.24
CA THR A 426 14.00 -22.41 1.42
C THR A 426 13.35 -21.75 2.63
N LEU A 427 12.23 -21.08 2.41
CA LEU A 427 11.41 -20.41 3.41
C LEU A 427 10.35 -21.40 3.94
N ASP A 428 10.64 -22.07 5.05
CA ASP A 428 9.72 -23.01 5.70
C ASP A 428 8.63 -22.25 6.47
N GLY A 429 7.50 -22.03 5.80
CA GLY A 429 6.41 -21.19 6.30
C GLY A 429 6.70 -19.70 6.11
N SER A 430 6.72 -18.93 7.20
CA SER A 430 7.17 -17.54 7.19
C SER A 430 8.56 -17.45 7.81
N ALA A 431 9.53 -16.90 7.09
CA ALA A 431 10.91 -16.79 7.56
C ALA A 431 11.47 -15.36 7.43
N TYR A 432 12.23 -14.96 8.45
CA TYR A 432 12.74 -13.60 8.60
C TYR A 432 14.24 -13.53 8.30
N ILE A 433 14.65 -12.50 7.57
CA ILE A 433 16.05 -12.19 7.27
C ILE A 433 16.36 -10.78 7.76
N GLY A 434 17.30 -10.69 8.70
CA GLY A 434 17.70 -9.45 9.33
C GLY A 434 19.05 -8.94 8.88
N VAL A 435 19.17 -7.62 8.80
CA VAL A 435 20.44 -6.93 8.54
C VAL A 435 20.60 -5.79 9.54
N ALA A 436 21.68 -5.80 10.31
CA ALA A 436 21.97 -4.77 11.30
C ALA A 436 22.06 -3.37 10.67
N SER A 437 21.80 -2.31 11.46
CA SER A 437 21.90 -0.94 10.95
C SER A 437 23.33 -0.64 10.45
N GLY A 438 23.45 -0.13 9.23
CA GLY A 438 24.74 0.10 8.56
C GLY A 438 25.42 -1.17 8.01
N ALA A 439 24.82 -2.35 8.13
CA ALA A 439 25.30 -3.60 7.55
C ALA A 439 24.60 -3.92 6.21
N GLY A 440 25.19 -4.88 5.48
CA GLY A 440 24.66 -5.44 4.24
C GLY A 440 24.57 -6.96 4.26
N LEU A 441 23.67 -7.51 3.46
CA LEU A 441 23.58 -8.93 3.13
C LEU A 441 23.18 -9.10 1.66
N THR A 442 24.02 -9.75 0.86
CA THR A 442 23.67 -10.13 -0.53
C THR A 442 23.45 -11.63 -0.64
N VAL A 443 22.22 -12.06 -0.96
CA VAL A 443 21.92 -13.46 -1.23
C VAL A 443 21.84 -13.66 -2.74
N THR A 444 22.67 -14.55 -3.30
CA THR A 444 22.69 -14.82 -4.75
C THR A 444 21.97 -16.09 -5.17
N GLY A 445 21.59 -16.95 -4.21
CA GLY A 445 20.74 -18.10 -4.47
C GLY A 445 19.31 -17.72 -4.85
N ALA A 446 18.57 -18.69 -5.37
CA ALA A 446 17.12 -18.57 -5.51
C ALA A 446 16.44 -18.81 -4.16
N PHE A 447 15.34 -18.11 -3.92
CA PHE A 447 14.45 -18.34 -2.78
C PHE A 447 13.24 -19.18 -3.21
N ASP A 448 12.89 -20.20 -2.42
CA ASP A 448 11.65 -20.99 -2.58
C ASP A 448 10.89 -21.12 -1.24
N GLY A 449 9.73 -21.78 -1.24
CA GLY A 449 8.90 -21.96 -0.04
C GLY A 449 7.81 -20.89 0.14
N GLY A 450 7.65 -20.37 1.36
CA GLY A 450 6.56 -19.47 1.78
C GLY A 450 6.92 -17.98 1.80
N ASN A 451 6.66 -17.29 2.92
CA ASN A 451 6.76 -15.83 3.03
C ASN A 451 8.17 -15.35 3.42
N LEU A 452 8.63 -14.28 2.78
CA LEU A 452 9.89 -13.59 3.07
C LEU A 452 9.63 -12.31 3.89
N TYR A 453 10.23 -12.22 5.08
CA TYR A 453 10.22 -10.99 5.89
C TYR A 453 11.62 -10.36 5.96
N LYS A 454 11.74 -9.08 5.61
CA LYS A 454 12.97 -8.29 5.74
C LYS A 454 12.90 -7.40 6.98
N VAL A 455 13.76 -7.69 7.96
CA VAL A 455 13.92 -6.96 9.23
C VAL A 455 15.33 -6.35 9.39
N GLY A 456 15.54 -5.61 10.47
CA GLY A 456 16.75 -4.84 10.75
C GLY A 456 16.94 -3.62 9.85
N GLY A 457 17.68 -2.62 10.32
CA GLY A 457 17.84 -1.32 9.63
C GLY A 457 18.77 -1.32 8.41
N GLY A 458 19.53 -2.40 8.18
CA GLY A 458 20.46 -2.50 7.04
C GLY A 458 19.83 -2.96 5.73
N THR A 459 20.69 -3.22 4.75
CA THR A 459 20.30 -3.56 3.37
C THR A 459 20.37 -5.05 3.09
N LEU A 460 19.26 -5.65 2.66
CA LEU A 460 19.24 -6.99 2.04
C LEU A 460 19.17 -6.83 0.53
N THR A 461 20.04 -7.52 -0.21
CA THR A 461 20.05 -7.57 -1.67
C THR A 461 19.68 -8.98 -2.15
N LEU A 462 18.60 -9.08 -2.93
CA LEU A 462 18.17 -10.30 -3.62
C LEU A 462 18.83 -10.31 -5.00
N GLY A 463 19.99 -10.97 -5.12
CA GLY A 463 20.81 -10.98 -6.32
C GLY A 463 20.93 -12.35 -6.99
N GLY A 464 21.82 -12.44 -7.98
CA GLY A 464 22.13 -13.67 -8.71
C GLY A 464 21.36 -13.83 -10.03
N SER A 465 21.66 -14.91 -10.74
CA SER A 465 21.23 -15.15 -12.12
C SER A 465 19.91 -15.92 -12.28
N SER A 466 19.27 -16.28 -11.18
CA SER A 466 18.01 -17.02 -11.16
C SER A 466 17.02 -16.29 -10.28
N GLY A 467 15.87 -15.92 -10.86
CA GLY A 467 14.70 -15.43 -10.15
C GLY A 467 14.25 -16.38 -9.05
N ASN A 468 13.43 -15.84 -8.15
CA ASN A 468 12.89 -16.58 -7.02
C ASN A 468 11.62 -17.34 -7.41
N THR A 469 11.20 -18.31 -6.59
CA THR A 469 10.09 -19.23 -6.87
C THR A 469 9.22 -19.52 -5.63
N TYR A 470 9.34 -18.73 -4.56
CA TYR A 470 8.51 -18.87 -3.37
C TYR A 470 7.05 -18.46 -3.64
N GLY A 471 6.12 -19.18 -3.02
CA GLY A 471 4.68 -18.96 -3.16
C GLY A 471 4.06 -18.02 -2.12
N GLY A 472 4.83 -17.52 -1.15
CA GLY A 472 4.36 -16.51 -0.20
C GLY A 472 4.57 -15.06 -0.67
N GLY A 473 4.15 -14.11 0.17
CA GLY A 473 4.39 -12.69 -0.03
C GLY A 473 5.76 -12.22 0.44
N THR A 474 6.16 -11.02 0.02
CA THR A 474 7.34 -10.30 0.54
C THR A 474 6.89 -9.14 1.43
N TYR A 475 7.42 -9.10 2.65
CA TYR A 475 7.10 -8.11 3.67
C TYR A 475 8.39 -7.40 4.09
N VAL A 476 8.40 -6.07 4.07
CA VAL A 476 9.59 -5.27 4.40
C VAL A 476 9.26 -4.39 5.60
N ASP A 477 9.69 -4.87 6.77
CA ASP A 477 9.37 -4.25 8.07
C ASP A 477 10.31 -3.08 8.39
N SER A 478 11.57 -3.14 7.95
CA SER A 478 12.56 -2.09 8.22
C SER A 478 13.76 -2.09 7.26
N GLY A 479 14.39 -0.92 7.10
CA GLY A 479 15.62 -0.75 6.33
C GLY A 479 15.38 -0.80 4.82
N THR A 480 16.35 -1.37 4.09
CA THR A 480 16.29 -1.43 2.62
C THR A 480 16.23 -2.87 2.11
N LEU A 481 15.34 -3.12 1.15
CA LEU A 481 15.38 -4.30 0.28
C LEU A 481 15.82 -3.86 -1.12
N VAL A 482 16.83 -4.52 -1.68
CA VAL A 482 17.34 -4.27 -3.03
C VAL A 482 17.03 -5.46 -3.92
N LEU A 483 16.45 -5.20 -5.08
CA LEU A 483 16.10 -6.21 -6.07
C LEU A 483 17.10 -6.16 -7.24
N ALA A 484 17.93 -7.19 -7.37
CA ALA A 484 19.11 -7.21 -8.24
C ALA A 484 19.29 -8.58 -8.96
N LYS A 485 18.18 -9.26 -9.30
CA LYS A 485 18.20 -10.48 -10.09
C LYS A 485 18.51 -10.15 -11.54
N SER A 486 19.49 -10.83 -12.14
CA SER A 486 19.86 -10.58 -13.55
C SER A 486 18.97 -11.32 -14.56
N SER A 487 17.98 -12.10 -14.09
CA SER A 487 16.98 -12.79 -14.90
C SER A 487 15.87 -13.33 -13.99
N GLY A 488 14.62 -12.97 -14.28
CA GLY A 488 13.44 -13.35 -13.48
C GLY A 488 13.34 -12.62 -12.14
N ASP A 489 12.13 -12.66 -11.58
CA ASP A 489 11.71 -11.79 -10.49
C ASP A 489 12.50 -12.00 -9.18
N ALA A 490 12.79 -10.91 -8.49
CA ALA A 490 13.21 -10.93 -7.09
C ALA A 490 11.99 -11.07 -6.16
N VAL A 491 10.86 -10.44 -6.52
CA VAL A 491 9.56 -10.55 -5.86
C VAL A 491 8.61 -11.35 -6.74
N HIS A 492 8.61 -12.68 -6.55
CA HIS A 492 7.96 -13.62 -7.47
C HIS A 492 6.43 -13.72 -7.31
N ASN A 493 5.90 -13.43 -6.12
CA ASN A 493 4.46 -13.57 -5.86
C ASN A 493 3.89 -12.43 -5.03
N SER A 494 2.57 -12.28 -5.12
CA SER A 494 1.76 -11.32 -4.38
C SER A 494 1.55 -11.74 -2.91
N PRO A 495 1.46 -10.78 -1.96
CA PRO A 495 1.69 -9.35 -2.10
C PRO A 495 3.15 -8.94 -1.89
N LEU A 496 3.51 -7.76 -2.37
CA LEU A 496 4.65 -6.98 -1.87
C LEU A 496 4.13 -5.92 -0.89
N GLN A 497 4.57 -5.96 0.37
CA GLN A 497 4.21 -4.97 1.37
C GLN A 497 5.46 -4.26 1.92
N ILE A 498 5.50 -2.94 1.78
CA ILE A 498 6.61 -2.07 2.17
C ILE A 498 6.17 -1.21 3.35
N GLY A 499 6.93 -1.21 4.45
CA GLY A 499 6.60 -0.43 5.65
C GLY A 499 5.60 -1.13 6.56
N THR A 500 5.69 -2.46 6.69
CA THR A 500 4.83 -3.26 7.60
C THR A 500 5.27 -3.20 9.07
N GLY A 501 6.48 -2.69 9.33
CA GLY A 501 7.02 -2.42 10.66
C GLY A 501 7.04 -0.92 11.01
N SER A 502 7.88 -0.54 11.98
CA SER A 502 7.97 0.84 12.46
C SER A 502 9.12 1.62 11.81
N GLY A 503 8.79 2.60 10.98
CA GLY A 503 9.74 3.57 10.40
C GLY A 503 9.67 3.66 8.89
N ALA A 504 10.50 4.51 8.30
CA ALA A 504 10.64 4.60 6.85
C ALA A 504 11.36 3.36 6.28
N VAL A 505 10.83 2.81 5.19
CA VAL A 505 11.33 1.59 4.53
C VAL A 505 11.46 1.84 3.02
N THR A 506 12.49 1.28 2.39
CA THR A 506 12.69 1.39 0.94
C THR A 506 12.81 0.00 0.29
N VAL A 507 12.00 -0.26 -0.75
CA VAL A 507 12.34 -1.25 -1.78
C VAL A 507 12.99 -0.50 -2.94
N ARG A 508 14.14 -0.98 -3.43
CA ARG A 508 14.89 -0.35 -4.52
C ARG A 508 15.29 -1.35 -5.59
N LEU A 509 15.13 -0.99 -6.86
CA LEU A 509 15.60 -1.80 -7.99
C LEU A 509 17.07 -1.50 -8.33
N ASP A 510 17.81 -2.52 -8.75
CA ASP A 510 19.11 -2.46 -9.43
C ASP A 510 19.11 -3.19 -10.80
N ALA A 511 17.93 -3.60 -11.25
CA ALA A 511 17.62 -4.13 -12.57
C ALA A 511 16.13 -3.88 -12.89
N SER A 512 15.73 -4.00 -14.16
CA SER A 512 14.32 -3.98 -14.56
C SER A 512 13.64 -5.33 -14.32
N ASN A 513 12.32 -5.36 -14.33
CA ASN A 513 11.48 -6.58 -14.25
C ASN A 513 11.86 -7.42 -13.02
N GLN A 514 11.70 -6.87 -11.83
CA GLN A 514 12.11 -7.45 -10.55
C GLN A 514 10.94 -7.87 -9.66
N ILE A 515 9.75 -7.38 -9.95
CA ILE A 515 8.48 -7.71 -9.30
C ILE A 515 7.62 -8.38 -10.36
N ALA A 516 6.99 -9.51 -10.03
CA ALA A 516 6.14 -10.21 -10.99
C ALA A 516 4.94 -9.33 -11.41
N ASP A 517 4.64 -9.27 -12.72
CA ASP A 517 3.65 -8.37 -13.34
C ASP A 517 2.25 -8.35 -12.67
N ALA A 518 1.87 -9.44 -11.99
CA ALA A 518 0.56 -9.58 -11.31
C ALA A 518 0.61 -9.28 -9.79
N ALA A 519 1.77 -8.94 -9.22
CA ALA A 519 1.94 -8.75 -7.78
C ALA A 519 1.32 -7.42 -7.33
N THR A 520 0.40 -7.47 -6.36
CA THR A 520 -0.14 -6.25 -5.74
C THR A 520 0.90 -5.63 -4.82
N VAL A 521 1.17 -4.33 -4.98
CA VAL A 521 2.16 -3.61 -4.17
C VAL A 521 1.46 -2.66 -3.20
N THR A 522 1.78 -2.77 -1.92
CA THR A 522 1.33 -1.84 -0.87
C THR A 522 2.52 -1.09 -0.30
N VAL A 523 2.48 0.24 -0.35
CA VAL A 523 3.49 1.14 0.23
C VAL A 523 2.85 1.92 1.37
N ASN A 524 3.30 1.64 2.60
CA ASN A 524 2.73 2.19 3.83
C ASN A 524 3.45 3.49 4.28
N SER A 525 2.96 4.07 5.38
CA SER A 525 3.34 5.40 5.85
C SER A 525 4.85 5.61 5.99
N GLY A 526 5.35 6.67 5.37
CA GLY A 526 6.77 7.06 5.37
C GLY A 526 7.68 6.17 4.52
N SER A 527 7.13 5.22 3.75
CA SER A 527 7.90 4.26 2.96
C SER A 527 7.93 4.58 1.47
N GLN A 528 8.83 3.91 0.75
CA GLN A 528 9.14 4.16 -0.64
C GLN A 528 9.30 2.88 -1.48
N LEU A 529 8.69 2.88 -2.66
CA LEU A 529 9.12 2.06 -3.80
C LEU A 529 10.02 2.92 -4.70
N ASN A 530 11.23 2.46 -5.01
CA ASN A 530 12.21 3.22 -5.79
C ASN A 530 12.71 2.39 -6.98
N LEU A 531 12.21 2.67 -8.19
CA LEU A 531 12.64 1.95 -9.40
C LEU A 531 14.04 2.37 -9.83
N ASN A 532 14.64 3.44 -9.27
CA ASN A 532 16.05 3.80 -9.46
C ASN A 532 16.46 4.01 -10.94
N GLY A 533 15.51 4.32 -11.83
CA GLY A 533 15.74 4.43 -13.27
C GLY A 533 15.51 3.17 -14.10
N TYR A 534 15.12 2.06 -13.47
CA TYR A 534 14.72 0.83 -14.15
C TYR A 534 13.22 0.82 -14.47
N ASN A 535 12.81 -0.09 -15.36
CA ASN A 535 11.40 -0.30 -15.69
C ASN A 535 10.84 -1.46 -14.87
N GLU A 536 9.56 -1.36 -14.47
CA GLU A 536 8.89 -2.40 -13.70
C GLU A 536 7.42 -2.53 -14.09
N THR A 537 6.89 -3.75 -14.09
CA THR A 537 5.44 -3.99 -14.19
C THR A 537 4.93 -4.54 -12.86
N ILE A 538 3.81 -4.04 -12.37
CA ILE A 538 3.17 -4.50 -11.12
C ILE A 538 1.67 -4.71 -11.32
N GLY A 539 0.99 -5.36 -10.39
CA GLY A 539 -0.47 -5.45 -10.38
C GLY A 539 -1.13 -4.13 -9.93
N ALA A 540 -2.05 -4.23 -8.97
CA ALA A 540 -2.63 -3.04 -8.33
C ALA A 540 -1.64 -2.38 -7.35
N LEU A 541 -1.69 -1.06 -7.24
CA LEU A 541 -0.86 -0.24 -6.36
C LEU A 541 -1.69 0.39 -5.23
N THR A 542 -1.25 0.22 -3.99
CA THR A 542 -1.87 0.85 -2.81
C THR A 542 -0.85 1.74 -2.08
N LEU A 543 -1.21 3.00 -1.85
CA LEU A 543 -0.39 4.02 -1.20
C LEU A 543 -1.10 4.58 0.04
N SER A 544 -0.35 4.74 1.13
CA SER A 544 -0.84 5.42 2.34
C SER A 544 0.29 6.23 2.98
N ASN A 545 0.29 7.55 2.76
CA ASN A 545 1.37 8.45 3.19
C ASN A 545 2.75 8.00 2.66
N ALA A 546 2.80 7.69 1.36
CA ALA A 546 3.89 6.93 0.75
C ALA A 546 4.43 7.58 -0.53
N THR A 547 5.60 7.13 -0.99
CA THR A 547 6.22 7.60 -2.24
C THR A 547 6.54 6.47 -3.21
N VAL A 548 6.37 6.74 -4.50
CA VAL A 548 6.94 5.96 -5.60
C VAL A 548 7.88 6.87 -6.37
N ALA A 549 9.15 6.47 -6.47
CA ALA A 549 10.18 7.17 -7.22
C ALA A 549 10.59 6.32 -8.43
N THR A 550 10.13 6.65 -9.63
CA THR A 550 10.46 5.90 -10.87
C THR A 550 11.87 6.24 -11.39
N GLY A 551 12.46 7.35 -10.92
CA GLY A 551 13.79 7.79 -11.34
C GLY A 551 13.75 8.31 -12.78
N GLY A 552 14.52 7.69 -13.68
CA GLY A 552 14.38 7.87 -15.14
C GLY A 552 13.61 6.74 -15.85
N GLY A 553 13.00 5.82 -15.10
CA GLY A 553 12.32 4.63 -15.63
C GLY A 553 10.80 4.76 -15.66
N THR A 554 10.15 3.68 -16.11
CA THR A 554 8.70 3.55 -16.21
C THR A 554 8.17 2.58 -15.15
N LEU A 555 7.19 3.02 -14.35
CA LEU A 555 6.32 2.09 -13.63
C LEU A 555 5.10 1.78 -14.50
N THR A 556 5.03 0.55 -15.01
CA THR A 556 3.86 0.05 -15.73
C THR A 556 2.88 -0.57 -14.72
N LEU A 557 1.67 -0.02 -14.69
CA LEU A 557 0.59 -0.54 -13.88
C LEU A 557 -0.12 -1.66 -14.63
N GLY A 558 -0.39 -2.78 -13.97
CA GLY A 558 -1.25 -3.89 -14.43
C GLY A 558 -2.60 -3.96 -13.71
N GLY A 559 -2.83 -3.11 -12.71
CA GLY A 559 -4.12 -2.89 -12.04
C GLY A 559 -4.31 -1.45 -11.57
N ASP A 560 -5.35 -1.22 -10.76
CA ASP A 560 -5.75 0.10 -10.28
C ASP A 560 -4.83 0.71 -9.21
N VAL A 561 -5.00 2.01 -8.96
CA VAL A 561 -4.27 2.76 -7.93
C VAL A 561 -5.22 3.19 -6.82
N THR A 562 -4.89 2.86 -5.57
CA THR A 562 -5.60 3.35 -4.38
C THR A 562 -4.66 4.20 -3.52
N SER A 563 -5.05 5.43 -3.18
CA SER A 563 -4.29 6.33 -2.31
C SER A 563 -5.16 6.81 -1.14
N SER A 564 -4.94 6.23 0.04
CA SER A 564 -5.75 6.47 1.25
C SER A 564 -5.26 7.65 2.12
N SER A 565 -4.17 8.30 1.72
CA SER A 565 -3.53 9.42 2.44
C SER A 565 -2.55 10.12 1.49
N THR A 566 -2.18 11.37 1.78
CA THR A 566 -1.27 12.21 0.95
C THR A 566 -0.03 11.46 0.50
N SER A 567 0.02 11.09 -0.79
CA SER A 567 1.07 10.25 -1.37
C SER A 567 1.54 10.82 -2.71
N ALA A 568 2.69 10.35 -3.23
CA ALA A 568 3.25 10.85 -4.48
C ALA A 568 3.86 9.76 -5.38
N ILE A 569 3.75 9.95 -6.70
CA ILE A 569 4.44 9.18 -7.74
C ILE A 569 5.25 10.16 -8.59
N SER A 570 6.57 10.02 -8.65
CA SER A 570 7.47 10.99 -9.29
C SER A 570 8.66 10.33 -10.00
N GLY A 571 9.19 10.99 -11.03
CA GLY A 571 10.32 10.50 -11.82
C GLY A 571 10.05 10.61 -13.32
N GLY A 572 10.39 9.55 -14.06
CA GLY A 572 10.17 9.38 -15.49
C GLY A 572 8.68 9.18 -15.82
N ALA A 573 8.25 7.94 -16.01
CA ALA A 573 6.91 7.63 -16.50
C ALA A 573 6.07 6.73 -15.58
N LEU A 574 4.75 6.83 -15.69
CA LEU A 574 3.72 5.98 -15.10
C LEU A 574 2.80 5.49 -16.22
N ASP A 575 2.86 4.22 -16.59
CA ASP A 575 2.17 3.68 -17.75
C ASP A 575 0.88 2.93 -17.38
N LEU A 576 -0.24 3.30 -18.03
CA LEU A 576 -1.56 2.68 -17.88
C LEU A 576 -1.70 1.35 -18.66
N TYR A 577 -0.68 0.99 -19.45
CA TYR A 577 -0.51 -0.35 -20.06
C TYR A 577 -1.59 -0.76 -21.10
N GLY A 578 -2.31 0.19 -21.69
CA GLY A 578 -3.32 -0.08 -22.72
C GLY A 578 -4.69 -0.49 -22.18
N PHE A 579 -5.01 -0.12 -20.94
CA PHE A 579 -6.30 -0.40 -20.29
C PHE A 579 -6.77 0.83 -19.48
N GLU A 580 -8.09 1.02 -19.40
CA GLU A 580 -8.75 1.87 -18.40
C GLU A 580 -8.17 1.63 -16.99
N ARG A 581 -7.95 2.69 -16.20
CA ARG A 581 -7.55 2.59 -14.78
C ARG A 581 -8.25 3.55 -13.85
N THR A 582 -8.69 3.01 -12.71
CA THR A 582 -9.24 3.77 -11.60
C THR A 582 -8.14 4.20 -10.63
N PHE A 583 -8.01 5.51 -10.44
CA PHE A 583 -7.24 6.16 -9.38
C PHE A 583 -8.19 6.55 -8.24
N THR A 584 -8.39 5.65 -7.27
CA THR A 584 -9.20 5.91 -6.07
C THR A 584 -8.37 6.69 -5.06
N VAL A 585 -8.66 7.99 -4.90
CA VAL A 585 -7.95 8.89 -3.98
C VAL A 585 -8.90 9.42 -2.91
N THR A 586 -8.59 9.24 -1.63
CA THR A 586 -9.40 9.80 -0.53
C THR A 586 -8.90 11.16 -0.04
N GLU A 587 -7.59 11.40 -0.09
CA GLU A 587 -6.94 12.62 0.39
C GLU A 587 -6.27 13.39 -0.76
N THR A 588 -4.97 13.15 -1.00
CA THR A 588 -4.24 13.71 -2.14
C THR A 588 -3.30 12.65 -2.74
N LEU A 589 -3.18 12.64 -4.06
CA LEU A 589 -2.15 11.90 -4.79
C LEU A 589 -1.52 12.83 -5.81
N THR A 590 -0.22 13.11 -5.68
CA THR A 590 0.51 13.93 -6.66
C THR A 590 1.27 13.02 -7.63
N VAL A 591 0.97 13.11 -8.92
CA VAL A 591 1.69 12.41 -9.98
C VAL A 591 2.48 13.44 -10.79
N SER A 592 3.80 13.40 -10.64
CA SER A 592 4.76 14.26 -11.37
C SER A 592 5.66 13.47 -12.33
N ALA A 593 5.47 12.15 -12.43
CA ALA A 593 5.92 11.36 -13.57
C ALA A 593 4.96 11.59 -14.75
N SER A 594 5.44 11.46 -15.99
CA SER A 594 4.57 11.52 -17.17
C SER A 594 3.65 10.29 -17.23
N VAL A 595 2.35 10.51 -17.33
CA VAL A 595 1.36 9.43 -17.49
C VAL A 595 1.30 9.04 -18.97
N THR A 596 1.44 7.75 -19.27
CA THR A 596 1.39 7.18 -20.63
C THR A 596 0.35 6.07 -20.71
N GLY A 597 0.01 5.61 -21.92
CA GLY A 597 -0.87 4.44 -22.07
C GLY A 597 -1.47 4.19 -23.45
N GLY A 598 -1.19 5.03 -24.45
CA GLY A 598 -1.98 5.03 -25.68
C GLY A 598 -3.45 5.38 -25.36
N THR A 599 -4.41 4.72 -25.99
CA THR A 599 -5.86 4.88 -25.72
C THR A 599 -6.28 4.19 -24.41
N SER A 600 -5.61 4.52 -23.30
CA SER A 600 -5.98 4.10 -21.94
C SER A 600 -6.73 5.23 -21.27
N ASP A 601 -7.91 4.94 -20.74
CA ASP A 601 -8.75 5.90 -20.01
C ASP A 601 -8.28 6.03 -18.54
N LEU A 602 -8.41 7.22 -17.96
CA LEU A 602 -8.03 7.53 -16.58
C LEU A 602 -9.26 7.95 -15.76
N ILE A 603 -9.76 7.04 -14.93
CA ILE A 603 -10.90 7.30 -14.05
C ILE A 603 -10.40 7.79 -12.69
N LYS A 604 -10.70 9.03 -12.32
CA LYS A 604 -10.42 9.60 -11.01
C LYS A 604 -11.62 9.41 -10.06
N ALA A 605 -11.49 8.44 -9.16
CA ALA A 605 -12.48 8.11 -8.13
C ALA A 605 -12.08 8.59 -6.71
N GLY A 606 -13.02 8.50 -5.76
CA GLY A 606 -12.85 8.91 -4.36
C GLY A 606 -12.87 10.44 -4.15
N GLY A 607 -13.22 10.90 -2.95
CA GLY A 607 -13.43 12.33 -2.66
C GLY A 607 -12.18 13.22 -2.67
N GLY A 608 -10.98 12.64 -2.72
CA GLY A 608 -9.71 13.36 -2.70
C GLY A 608 -9.31 13.98 -4.04
N THR A 609 -8.14 14.60 -4.07
CA THR A 609 -7.59 15.30 -5.25
C THR A 609 -6.42 14.52 -5.87
N LEU A 610 -6.50 14.24 -7.17
CA LEU A 610 -5.37 13.75 -7.97
C LEU A 610 -4.72 14.96 -8.66
N ILE A 611 -3.47 15.26 -8.31
CA ILE A 611 -2.72 16.38 -8.87
C ILE A 611 -1.80 15.84 -9.96
N LEU A 612 -2.04 16.22 -11.22
CA LEU A 612 -1.27 15.83 -12.39
C LEU A 612 -0.36 17.00 -12.80
N THR A 613 0.95 16.84 -12.60
CA THR A 613 1.97 17.86 -12.95
C THR A 613 2.99 17.35 -13.97
N GLY A 614 2.75 16.18 -14.55
CA GLY A 614 3.56 15.60 -15.63
C GLY A 614 3.17 16.15 -17.00
N ASP A 615 4.10 16.01 -17.95
CA ASP A 615 3.82 16.11 -19.38
C ASP A 615 3.26 14.78 -19.86
N ASN A 616 1.92 14.64 -19.87
CA ASN A 616 1.26 13.35 -20.05
C ASN A 616 0.91 13.11 -21.52
N SER A 617 0.82 11.84 -21.92
CA SER A 617 0.66 11.42 -23.32
C SER A 617 -0.17 10.14 -23.50
N TYR A 618 -1.07 9.86 -22.57
CA TYR A 618 -2.22 8.98 -22.83
C TYR A 618 -3.25 9.70 -23.74
N ALA A 619 -4.17 8.92 -24.31
CA ALA A 619 -5.09 9.32 -25.37
C ALA A 619 -6.47 8.66 -25.24
N GLY A 620 -6.77 8.10 -24.07
CA GLY A 620 -8.13 7.74 -23.65
C GLY A 620 -8.76 8.88 -22.84
N GLU A 621 -10.02 8.72 -22.46
CA GLU A 621 -10.81 9.71 -21.73
C GLU A 621 -10.29 9.92 -20.29
N THR A 622 -10.34 11.16 -19.77
CA THR A 622 -10.18 11.41 -18.34
C THR A 622 -11.55 11.57 -17.67
N GLU A 623 -12.04 10.55 -16.96
CA GLU A 623 -13.29 10.66 -16.20
C GLU A 623 -13.03 11.09 -14.75
N VAL A 624 -13.46 12.30 -14.37
CA VAL A 624 -13.47 12.75 -12.97
C VAL A 624 -14.77 12.30 -12.31
N SER A 625 -14.85 11.01 -11.96
CA SER A 625 -16.04 10.40 -11.35
C SER A 625 -16.33 10.92 -9.93
N ALA A 626 -15.29 11.25 -9.16
CA ALA A 626 -15.44 11.86 -7.83
C ALA A 626 -14.21 12.67 -7.38
N GLY A 627 -14.43 13.61 -6.46
CA GLY A 627 -13.37 14.46 -5.91
C GLY A 627 -12.85 15.44 -6.96
N ALA A 628 -11.54 15.44 -7.21
CA ALA A 628 -10.95 16.29 -8.25
C ALA A 628 -9.77 15.69 -9.01
N VAL A 629 -9.62 16.10 -10.26
CA VAL A 629 -8.33 16.19 -10.96
C VAL A 629 -7.86 17.64 -10.90
N ARG A 630 -6.57 17.84 -10.63
CA ARG A 630 -5.91 19.16 -10.64
C ARG A 630 -4.74 19.17 -11.60
N LEU A 631 -4.76 20.13 -12.52
CA LEU A 631 -3.73 20.34 -13.53
C LEU A 631 -2.64 21.26 -12.97
N GLY A 632 -1.39 20.85 -13.15
CA GLY A 632 -0.19 21.66 -12.94
C GLY A 632 0.66 21.83 -14.20
N HIS A 633 0.15 21.40 -15.35
CA HIS A 633 0.81 21.45 -16.67
C HIS A 633 -0.25 21.48 -17.78
N SER A 634 0.07 22.05 -18.95
CA SER A 634 -0.83 22.09 -20.12
C SER A 634 -1.31 20.71 -20.56
N ASN A 635 -0.37 19.77 -20.72
CA ASN A 635 -0.65 18.40 -21.17
C ASN A 635 -1.00 17.47 -19.99
N ALA A 636 -1.53 17.98 -18.87
CA ALA A 636 -1.79 17.16 -17.68
C ALA A 636 -2.92 16.13 -17.89
N LEU A 637 -3.84 16.38 -18.83
CA LEU A 637 -4.91 15.46 -19.24
C LEU A 637 -4.49 14.48 -20.35
N GLY A 638 -3.22 14.48 -20.76
CA GLY A 638 -2.74 13.68 -21.88
C GLY A 638 -2.84 14.44 -23.21
N SER A 639 -3.16 13.69 -24.27
CA SER A 639 -3.42 14.22 -25.61
C SER A 639 -4.92 14.37 -25.86
N THR A 640 -5.29 15.38 -26.68
CA THR A 640 -6.67 15.86 -26.90
C THR A 640 -7.61 14.91 -27.66
N ALA A 641 -7.25 13.63 -27.75
CA ALA A 641 -7.99 12.62 -28.51
C ALA A 641 -9.05 11.88 -27.69
N GLY A 642 -8.93 11.86 -26.36
CA GLY A 642 -9.86 11.19 -25.45
C GLY A 642 -10.97 12.09 -24.93
N GLY A 643 -10.66 13.35 -24.62
CA GLY A 643 -11.58 14.25 -23.91
C GLY A 643 -11.59 14.01 -22.41
N THR A 644 -12.24 14.93 -21.69
CA THR A 644 -12.36 14.91 -20.23
C THR A 644 -13.82 15.05 -19.81
N VAL A 645 -14.29 14.19 -18.91
CA VAL A 645 -15.66 14.18 -18.40
C VAL A 645 -15.66 14.45 -16.90
N VAL A 646 -16.36 15.49 -16.46
CA VAL A 646 -16.52 15.82 -15.04
C VAL A 646 -17.91 15.41 -14.58
N SER A 647 -17.98 14.39 -13.72
CA SER A 647 -19.23 13.90 -13.13
C SER A 647 -19.85 14.89 -12.13
N SER A 648 -21.15 14.75 -11.86
CA SER A 648 -21.89 15.71 -11.04
C SER A 648 -21.35 15.80 -9.61
N GLY A 649 -20.88 16.98 -9.21
CA GLY A 649 -20.26 17.23 -7.90
C GLY A 649 -18.75 16.93 -7.83
N ALA A 650 -18.15 16.40 -8.89
CA ALA A 650 -16.70 16.40 -9.09
C ALA A 650 -16.22 17.73 -9.70
N ARG A 651 -14.90 17.98 -9.69
CA ARG A 651 -14.31 19.22 -10.20
C ARG A 651 -12.97 19.01 -10.92
N LEU A 652 -12.73 19.80 -11.97
CA LEU A 652 -11.47 19.91 -12.70
C LEU A 652 -10.82 21.25 -12.33
N GLU A 653 -9.65 21.20 -11.70
CA GLU A 653 -8.95 22.38 -11.16
C GLU A 653 -7.72 22.74 -11.98
N MET A 654 -7.54 24.01 -12.32
CA MET A 654 -6.32 24.56 -12.91
C MET A 654 -5.56 25.34 -11.82
N GLN A 655 -4.39 24.85 -11.40
CA GLN A 655 -3.54 25.52 -10.41
C GLN A 655 -2.17 25.85 -11.02
N ALA A 656 -2.13 26.93 -11.79
CA ALA A 656 -0.92 27.37 -12.46
C ALA A 656 0.09 28.01 -11.50
N GLY A 657 1.37 27.92 -11.86
CA GLY A 657 2.48 28.57 -11.16
C GLY A 657 2.73 29.98 -11.69
N ALA A 658 3.98 30.28 -12.04
CA ALA A 658 4.36 31.55 -12.69
C ALA A 658 4.11 31.58 -14.21
N ILE A 659 3.73 30.45 -14.80
CA ILE A 659 3.36 30.28 -16.21
C ILE A 659 1.92 29.77 -16.21
N PRO A 660 0.99 30.33 -17.03
CA PRO A 660 -0.37 29.81 -17.14
C PRO A 660 -0.42 28.35 -17.58
N ILE A 661 -1.55 27.70 -17.30
CA ILE A 661 -1.90 26.41 -17.90
C ILE A 661 -2.72 26.70 -19.15
N GLU A 662 -2.24 26.26 -20.30
CA GLU A 662 -2.89 26.41 -21.60
C GLU A 662 -3.25 25.00 -22.11
N VAL A 663 -4.50 24.57 -21.89
CA VAL A 663 -5.02 23.31 -22.43
C VAL A 663 -5.45 23.54 -23.87
N GLY A 664 -5.01 22.67 -24.77
CA GLY A 664 -5.35 22.70 -26.20
C GLY A 664 -6.79 22.25 -26.49
N ASP A 665 -6.98 21.66 -27.66
CA ASP A 665 -8.28 21.24 -28.25
C ASP A 665 -8.94 20.04 -27.52
N GLU A 666 -8.76 19.92 -26.20
CA GLU A 666 -9.36 18.89 -25.34
C GLU A 666 -10.86 19.16 -25.16
N ALA A 667 -11.70 18.23 -25.62
CA ALA A 667 -13.14 18.30 -25.43
C ALA A 667 -13.51 18.06 -23.95
N LEU A 668 -14.35 18.93 -23.39
CA LEU A 668 -14.76 18.87 -21.98
C LEU A 668 -16.27 18.62 -21.85
N ILE A 669 -16.69 17.73 -20.94
CA ILE A 669 -18.12 17.55 -20.60
C ILE A 669 -18.32 17.85 -19.11
N LEU A 670 -19.18 18.81 -18.80
CA LEU A 670 -19.54 19.21 -17.43
C LEU A 670 -20.96 18.76 -17.09
N ASN A 671 -21.10 18.00 -16.00
CA ASN A 671 -22.37 17.42 -15.53
C ASN A 671 -22.84 18.01 -14.18
N GLY A 672 -22.49 19.26 -13.85
CA GLY A 672 -22.98 19.92 -12.63
C GLY A 672 -22.12 21.10 -12.13
N GLY A 673 -22.36 21.52 -10.89
CA GLY A 673 -21.77 22.74 -10.30
C GLY A 673 -20.55 22.56 -9.38
N GLY A 674 -19.83 21.44 -9.47
CA GLY A 674 -18.52 21.23 -8.82
C GLY A 674 -18.42 21.46 -7.31
N GLY A 675 -19.51 21.32 -6.55
CA GLY A 675 -19.51 21.49 -5.09
C GLY A 675 -19.36 22.94 -4.62
N GLY A 676 -19.57 23.94 -5.50
CA GLY A 676 -19.57 25.37 -5.16
C GLY A 676 -18.34 26.15 -5.64
N GLY A 677 -17.25 25.48 -6.01
CA GLY A 677 -16.04 26.11 -6.58
C GLY A 677 -15.99 26.15 -8.11
N GLY A 678 -17.01 25.63 -8.79
CA GLY A 678 -16.97 25.36 -10.24
C GLY A 678 -16.65 23.90 -10.56
N ALA A 679 -17.32 23.32 -11.55
CA ALA A 679 -16.95 22.01 -12.11
C ALA A 679 -15.72 22.10 -13.02
N LEU A 680 -15.54 23.24 -13.68
CA LEU A 680 -14.22 23.74 -14.10
C LEU A 680 -13.85 24.89 -13.15
N CYS A 681 -12.63 24.89 -12.61
CA CYS A 681 -12.19 25.87 -11.61
C CYS A 681 -10.75 26.33 -11.86
N SER A 682 -10.51 27.64 -12.00
CA SER A 682 -9.18 28.24 -12.03
C SER A 682 -8.81 28.76 -10.64
N LEU A 683 -7.95 28.01 -9.94
CA LEU A 683 -7.51 28.31 -8.56
C LEU A 683 -6.37 29.35 -8.54
N SER A 684 -5.47 29.30 -9.52
CA SER A 684 -4.37 30.24 -9.67
C SER A 684 -3.84 30.29 -11.09
N GLY A 685 -3.37 31.47 -11.49
CA GLY A 685 -2.80 31.79 -12.79
C GLY A 685 -2.95 33.29 -13.07
N THR A 686 -2.27 33.82 -14.08
CA THR A 686 -2.55 35.17 -14.58
C THR A 686 -3.68 35.15 -15.61
N ASP A 687 -3.64 34.18 -16.53
CA ASP A 687 -4.61 34.00 -17.61
C ASP A 687 -4.52 32.56 -18.15
N ASN A 688 -5.18 31.63 -17.45
CA ASN A 688 -5.23 30.22 -17.85
C ASN A 688 -6.12 30.06 -19.09
N ARG A 689 -5.83 29.09 -19.97
CA ARG A 689 -6.58 28.87 -21.22
C ARG A 689 -7.11 27.46 -21.38
N TRP A 690 -8.29 27.38 -21.99
CA TRP A 690 -8.90 26.14 -22.49
C TRP A 690 -9.38 26.35 -23.93
N ALA A 691 -8.83 25.59 -24.89
CA ALA A 691 -9.11 25.79 -26.31
C ALA A 691 -10.12 24.82 -26.93
N GLY A 692 -10.31 23.62 -26.37
CA GLY A 692 -11.31 22.66 -26.86
C GLY A 692 -12.75 23.00 -26.46
N ASP A 693 -13.72 22.46 -27.22
CA ASP A 693 -15.15 22.68 -26.99
C ASP A 693 -15.61 22.14 -25.62
N ILE A 694 -16.59 22.83 -25.02
CA ILE A 694 -17.10 22.52 -23.67
C ILE A 694 -18.60 22.24 -23.74
N THR A 695 -19.00 21.00 -23.46
CA THR A 695 -20.40 20.58 -23.37
C THR A 695 -20.93 20.72 -21.94
N LEU A 696 -21.82 21.68 -21.74
CA LEU A 696 -22.62 21.86 -20.54
C LEU A 696 -23.82 20.87 -20.61
N ALA A 697 -23.63 19.65 -20.11
CA ALA A 697 -24.63 18.59 -20.16
C ALA A 697 -25.82 18.86 -19.21
N THR A 698 -25.54 19.55 -18.10
CA THR A 698 -26.51 20.17 -17.19
C THR A 698 -26.10 21.61 -16.93
N HIS A 699 -26.93 22.43 -16.26
CA HIS A 699 -26.45 23.72 -15.76
C HIS A 699 -25.19 23.48 -14.90
N SER A 700 -24.09 24.13 -15.29
CA SER A 700 -22.75 23.83 -14.79
C SER A 700 -21.98 25.11 -14.52
N THR A 701 -21.23 25.12 -13.42
CA THR A 701 -20.54 26.33 -12.97
C THR A 701 -19.06 26.33 -13.34
N VAL A 702 -18.56 27.49 -13.75
CA VAL A 702 -17.15 27.79 -14.02
C VAL A 702 -16.66 28.77 -12.95
N GLY A 703 -15.68 28.34 -12.16
CA GLY A 703 -15.09 29.12 -11.09
C GLY A 703 -13.76 29.74 -11.48
N VAL A 704 -13.52 30.97 -11.03
CA VAL A 704 -12.21 31.63 -11.12
C VAL A 704 -11.92 32.30 -9.77
N ASP A 705 -11.08 31.71 -8.93
CA ASP A 705 -10.80 32.24 -7.59
C ASP A 705 -9.96 33.53 -7.65
N GLY A 706 -9.12 33.66 -8.68
CA GLY A 706 -8.34 34.86 -8.97
C GLY A 706 -7.60 34.77 -10.31
N GLY A 707 -7.16 35.93 -10.82
CA GLY A 707 -6.64 36.04 -12.18
C GLY A 707 -7.73 35.89 -13.25
N THR A 708 -7.33 35.46 -14.44
CA THR A 708 -8.24 35.18 -15.56
C THR A 708 -8.25 33.69 -15.91
N LEU A 709 -9.41 33.20 -16.35
CA LEU A 709 -9.58 31.99 -17.16
C LEU A 709 -10.21 32.42 -18.50
N THR A 710 -9.54 32.12 -19.61
CA THR A 710 -10.02 32.40 -20.97
C THR A 710 -10.42 31.08 -21.65
N LEU A 711 -11.67 31.00 -22.10
CA LEU A 711 -12.21 29.86 -22.86
C LEU A 711 -12.34 30.27 -24.33
N THR A 712 -11.75 29.52 -25.26
CA THR A 712 -11.78 29.83 -26.70
C THR A 712 -12.47 28.78 -27.56
N GLY A 713 -12.68 27.56 -27.05
CA GLY A 713 -13.55 26.57 -27.68
C GLY A 713 -15.02 26.93 -27.53
N VAL A 714 -15.90 26.32 -28.33
CA VAL A 714 -17.34 26.61 -28.29
C VAL A 714 -17.97 25.97 -27.05
N LEU A 715 -18.71 26.76 -26.28
CA LEU A 715 -19.55 26.25 -25.20
C LEU A 715 -20.90 25.83 -25.80
N GLY A 716 -21.25 24.55 -25.67
CA GLY A 716 -22.49 23.96 -26.18
C GLY A 716 -23.22 23.12 -25.12
N GLY A 717 -24.34 22.49 -25.49
CA GLY A 717 -25.02 21.50 -24.65
C GLY A 717 -26.42 21.89 -24.17
N GLY A 718 -26.98 21.06 -23.29
CA GLY A 718 -28.38 21.13 -22.87
C GLY A 718 -28.65 21.94 -21.60
N GLY A 719 -27.62 22.49 -20.95
CA GLY A 719 -27.76 23.26 -19.72
C GLY A 719 -26.89 24.53 -19.69
N GLY A 720 -27.30 25.47 -18.83
CA GLY A 720 -26.72 26.81 -18.78
C GLY A 720 -25.37 26.90 -18.08
N MET A 721 -24.84 28.12 -18.00
CA MET A 721 -23.57 28.42 -17.34
C MET A 721 -23.81 29.18 -16.03
N GLY A 722 -23.06 28.88 -14.97
CA GLY A 722 -22.91 29.79 -13.83
C GLY A 722 -21.46 30.26 -13.67
N LYS A 723 -21.23 31.56 -13.49
CA LYS A 723 -19.90 32.13 -13.18
C LYS A 723 -19.77 32.38 -11.68
N VAL A 724 -18.79 31.74 -11.05
CA VAL A 724 -18.44 31.88 -9.63
C VAL A 724 -16.96 32.26 -9.42
N GLY A 725 -16.56 32.52 -8.18
CA GLY A 725 -15.21 32.96 -7.81
C GLY A 725 -14.93 34.43 -8.16
N ALA A 726 -14.03 35.09 -7.42
CA ALA A 726 -13.82 36.54 -7.50
C ALA A 726 -13.01 37.03 -8.73
N GLY A 727 -12.38 36.13 -9.48
CA GLY A 727 -11.61 36.43 -10.69
C GLY A 727 -12.45 36.55 -11.96
N THR A 728 -11.76 36.69 -13.09
CA THR A 728 -12.34 36.95 -14.41
C THR A 728 -12.50 35.66 -15.22
N LEU A 729 -13.69 35.38 -15.71
CA LEU A 729 -13.91 34.45 -16.82
C LEU A 729 -13.99 35.27 -18.12
N ARG A 730 -13.34 34.83 -19.18
CA ARG A 730 -13.39 35.43 -20.52
C ARG A 730 -13.82 34.40 -21.54
N LEU A 731 -14.82 34.73 -22.36
CA LEU A 731 -15.27 33.92 -23.49
C LEU A 731 -14.74 34.59 -24.76
N GLU A 732 -13.92 33.88 -25.55
CA GLU A 732 -13.18 34.42 -26.70
C GLU A 732 -13.12 33.39 -27.85
N GLY A 733 -14.27 33.13 -28.48
CA GLY A 733 -14.39 32.26 -29.66
C GLY A 733 -14.41 33.03 -31.01
N ASP A 734 -14.42 32.27 -32.11
CA ASP A 734 -14.70 32.75 -33.48
C ASP A 734 -16.07 32.25 -34.02
N ALA A 735 -16.91 31.70 -33.13
CA ALA A 735 -18.27 31.27 -33.39
C ALA A 735 -19.19 31.53 -32.17
N SER A 736 -20.50 31.63 -32.39
CA SER A 736 -21.49 31.72 -31.31
C SER A 736 -21.41 30.51 -30.38
N ASN A 737 -21.58 30.74 -29.09
CA ASN A 737 -21.89 29.66 -28.14
C ASN A 737 -23.30 29.09 -28.41
N THR A 738 -23.55 27.85 -27.99
CA THR A 738 -24.74 27.08 -28.34
C THR A 738 -25.36 26.30 -27.17
N TYR A 739 -24.95 26.60 -25.93
CA TYR A 739 -25.54 26.00 -24.73
C TYR A 739 -26.98 26.52 -24.49
N ALA A 740 -27.87 25.65 -24.02
CA ALA A 740 -29.25 26.01 -23.72
C ALA A 740 -29.43 26.44 -22.24
N GLY A 741 -30.31 27.40 -21.98
CA GLY A 741 -30.60 27.90 -20.62
C GLY A 741 -30.01 29.28 -20.38
N ALA A 742 -29.95 29.71 -19.11
CA ALA A 742 -29.43 31.01 -18.71
C ALA A 742 -27.93 30.99 -18.39
N THR A 743 -27.34 32.19 -18.36
CA THR A 743 -26.00 32.47 -17.86
C THR A 743 -26.10 33.27 -16.55
N ASP A 744 -25.81 32.62 -15.43
CA ASP A 744 -25.89 33.18 -14.08
C ASP A 744 -24.52 33.73 -13.63
N VAL A 745 -24.34 35.05 -13.56
CA VAL A 745 -23.09 35.69 -13.08
C VAL A 745 -23.20 36.01 -11.60
N GLN A 746 -22.77 35.06 -10.77
CA GLN A 746 -23.00 35.05 -9.31
C GLN A 746 -21.84 35.65 -8.50
N LEU A 747 -20.61 35.62 -9.02
CA LEU A 747 -19.46 36.28 -8.38
C LEU A 747 -18.40 36.72 -9.41
N GLY A 748 -17.81 37.91 -9.20
CA GLY A 748 -16.63 38.39 -9.92
C GLY A 748 -16.94 38.98 -11.30
N THR A 749 -16.10 38.69 -12.30
CA THR A 749 -16.23 39.27 -13.65
C THR A 749 -16.39 38.22 -14.74
N LEU A 750 -17.30 38.47 -15.68
CA LEU A 750 -17.43 37.80 -16.97
C LEU A 750 -17.11 38.80 -18.09
N VAL A 751 -16.21 38.43 -19.01
CA VAL A 751 -15.87 39.21 -20.20
C VAL A 751 -16.37 38.48 -21.44
N LEU A 752 -17.21 39.13 -22.23
CA LEU A 752 -17.75 38.62 -23.49
C LEU A 752 -16.93 39.20 -24.64
N ALA A 753 -16.19 38.36 -25.35
CA ALA A 753 -15.19 38.76 -26.34
C ALA A 753 -15.13 37.82 -27.55
N ASN A 754 -16.27 37.23 -27.93
CA ASN A 754 -16.36 36.45 -29.16
C ASN A 754 -16.14 37.38 -30.36
N THR A 755 -15.20 36.99 -31.24
CA THR A 755 -14.82 37.75 -32.43
C THR A 755 -15.83 37.60 -33.57
N ALA A 756 -16.69 36.58 -33.51
CA ALA A 756 -17.90 36.45 -34.32
C ALA A 756 -18.95 35.62 -33.57
N GLY A 757 -20.20 36.09 -33.58
CA GLY A 757 -21.32 35.40 -32.93
C GLY A 757 -21.39 35.58 -31.41
N ASN A 758 -22.58 35.38 -30.87
CA ASN A 758 -22.92 35.71 -29.49
C ASN A 758 -22.17 34.80 -28.49
N ALA A 759 -21.53 35.41 -27.49
CA ALA A 759 -20.90 34.71 -26.37
C ALA A 759 -21.95 34.18 -25.36
N VAL A 760 -23.14 34.79 -25.31
CA VAL A 760 -24.27 34.36 -24.47
C VAL A 760 -25.52 34.12 -25.34
N PRO A 761 -25.90 32.86 -25.61
CA PRO A 761 -26.96 32.47 -26.55
C PRO A 761 -28.37 32.42 -25.92
N GLY A 762 -28.60 33.13 -24.82
CA GLY A 762 -29.81 33.04 -24.01
C GLY A 762 -29.85 34.08 -22.90
N ASN A 763 -30.76 33.95 -21.95
CA ASN A 763 -30.90 34.91 -20.84
C ASN A 763 -29.61 35.07 -20.03
N LEU A 764 -29.35 36.30 -19.58
CA LEU A 764 -28.16 36.68 -18.83
C LEU A 764 -28.59 37.32 -17.50
N ASP A 765 -28.39 36.60 -16.41
CA ASP A 765 -28.78 37.03 -15.07
C ASP A 765 -27.51 37.42 -14.28
N ILE A 766 -27.41 38.70 -13.89
CA ILE A 766 -26.20 39.32 -13.34
C ILE A 766 -26.41 39.74 -11.88
N GLY A 767 -25.53 39.31 -10.98
CA GLY A 767 -25.64 39.53 -9.54
C GLY A 767 -26.32 38.36 -8.82
N ASN A 768 -26.07 38.27 -7.51
CA ASN A 768 -26.66 37.28 -6.61
C ASN A 768 -27.62 37.90 -5.56
N GLY A 769 -27.64 39.23 -5.47
CA GLY A 769 -28.47 40.01 -4.55
C GLY A 769 -27.77 40.40 -3.24
N ASP A 770 -26.49 40.10 -3.04
CA ASP A 770 -25.72 40.55 -1.87
C ASP A 770 -25.08 41.93 -2.14
N PRO A 771 -25.51 43.03 -1.49
CA PRO A 771 -24.89 44.34 -1.64
C PRO A 771 -23.45 44.43 -1.08
N GLY A 772 -22.90 43.32 -0.56
CA GLY A 772 -21.49 43.14 -0.25
C GLY A 772 -20.60 42.67 -1.42
N THR A 773 -21.18 42.20 -2.54
CA THR A 773 -20.46 41.78 -3.75
C THR A 773 -20.66 42.77 -4.91
N THR A 774 -20.08 42.49 -6.08
CA THR A 774 -20.19 43.34 -7.28
C THR A 774 -19.88 42.49 -8.52
N GLU A 775 -20.92 42.14 -9.27
CA GLU A 775 -20.87 41.11 -10.31
C GLU A 775 -20.90 41.79 -11.68
N ASN A 776 -19.83 41.62 -12.46
CA ASN A 776 -19.57 42.46 -13.64
C ASN A 776 -19.67 41.62 -14.91
N VAL A 777 -20.45 42.07 -15.89
CA VAL A 777 -20.34 41.65 -17.28
C VAL A 777 -19.73 42.78 -18.09
N TRP A 778 -18.66 42.50 -18.84
CA TRP A 778 -17.97 43.44 -19.71
C TRP A 778 -18.05 42.96 -21.16
N LEU A 779 -18.46 43.84 -22.07
CA LEU A 779 -18.33 43.61 -23.51
C LEU A 779 -16.92 44.00 -23.98
N ALA A 780 -16.35 43.20 -24.86
CA ALA A 780 -15.09 43.46 -25.57
C ALA A 780 -15.25 43.34 -27.10
N GLY A 781 -16.50 43.42 -27.56
CA GLY A 781 -16.95 43.36 -28.96
C GLY A 781 -18.45 43.71 -29.01
N ASP A 782 -18.97 44.02 -30.19
CA ASP A 782 -20.40 44.25 -30.41
C ASP A 782 -21.19 42.91 -30.39
N GLU A 783 -22.52 42.99 -30.14
CA GLU A 783 -23.51 41.92 -30.35
C GLU A 783 -23.11 40.56 -29.70
N GLN A 784 -22.83 40.59 -28.39
CA GLN A 784 -22.29 39.45 -27.64
C GLN A 784 -23.38 38.63 -26.92
N VAL A 785 -24.57 39.19 -26.76
CA VAL A 785 -25.76 38.51 -26.21
C VAL A 785 -26.73 38.23 -27.36
N ASP A 786 -27.56 37.19 -27.27
CA ASP A 786 -28.58 36.88 -28.28
C ASP A 786 -29.71 37.93 -28.29
N ASP A 787 -30.11 38.38 -29.48
CA ASP A 787 -31.20 39.34 -29.72
C ASP A 787 -32.51 39.05 -28.97
N SER A 788 -32.80 37.78 -28.63
CA SER A 788 -34.03 37.38 -27.94
C SER A 788 -33.89 37.28 -26.42
N ALA A 789 -32.67 37.35 -25.89
CA ALA A 789 -32.37 37.21 -24.47
C ALA A 789 -32.95 38.35 -23.62
N THR A 790 -33.37 38.02 -22.40
CA THR A 790 -33.57 39.01 -21.34
C THR A 790 -32.29 39.11 -20.50
N VAL A 791 -31.83 40.34 -20.25
CA VAL A 791 -30.77 40.62 -19.27
C VAL A 791 -31.40 41.08 -17.96
N THR A 792 -31.19 40.34 -16.88
CA THR A 792 -31.65 40.73 -15.54
C THR A 792 -30.46 41.19 -14.71
N LEU A 793 -30.55 42.36 -14.07
CA LEU A 793 -29.51 42.87 -13.18
C LEU A 793 -30.05 42.99 -11.76
N GLN A 794 -29.52 42.18 -10.84
CA GLN A 794 -29.75 42.32 -9.41
C GLN A 794 -28.98 43.54 -8.86
N SER A 795 -29.22 43.95 -7.60
CA SER A 795 -28.70 45.22 -7.05
C SER A 795 -27.16 45.35 -7.01
N ASP A 796 -26.47 44.21 -7.05
CA ASP A 796 -25.04 43.99 -7.10
C ASP A 796 -24.49 43.77 -8.53
N GLY A 797 -25.37 43.59 -9.53
CA GLY A 797 -25.04 43.31 -10.91
C GLY A 797 -24.77 44.56 -11.77
N TRP A 798 -23.70 44.49 -12.57
CA TRP A 798 -23.26 45.56 -13.47
C TRP A 798 -23.00 45.03 -14.89
N LEU A 799 -23.53 45.73 -15.89
CA LEU A 799 -23.26 45.49 -17.32
C LEU A 799 -22.48 46.68 -17.92
N TYR A 800 -21.34 46.42 -18.54
CA TYR A 800 -20.45 47.43 -19.16
C TYR A 800 -20.38 47.23 -20.67
N LEU A 801 -20.82 48.23 -21.44
CA LEU A 801 -20.74 48.27 -22.91
C LEU A 801 -19.51 49.06 -23.39
N ASP A 802 -19.05 50.05 -22.61
CA ASP A 802 -17.96 50.99 -22.91
C ASP A 802 -18.09 51.74 -24.26
N GLU A 803 -17.66 51.14 -25.38
CA GLU A 803 -17.83 51.68 -26.74
C GLU A 803 -18.61 50.77 -27.70
N PHE A 804 -19.01 49.57 -27.25
CA PHE A 804 -19.68 48.55 -28.06
C PHE A 804 -21.22 48.68 -28.06
N SER A 805 -21.84 48.21 -29.13
CA SER A 805 -23.29 48.11 -29.28
C SER A 805 -23.77 46.70 -28.91
N GLU A 806 -24.94 46.61 -28.28
CA GLU A 806 -25.53 45.36 -27.84
C GLU A 806 -27.05 45.36 -28.05
N THR A 807 -27.58 44.22 -28.48
CA THR A 807 -29.00 44.07 -28.85
C THR A 807 -29.63 42.94 -28.04
N VAL A 808 -30.67 43.26 -27.26
CA VAL A 808 -31.30 42.33 -26.31
C VAL A 808 -32.83 42.37 -26.39
N GLY A 809 -33.47 41.25 -26.11
CA GLY A 809 -34.93 41.13 -26.07
C GLY A 809 -35.56 41.93 -24.93
N GLY A 810 -34.92 41.99 -23.77
CA GLY A 810 -35.41 42.72 -22.61
C GLY A 810 -34.29 43.11 -21.63
N ILE A 811 -34.56 44.11 -20.80
CA ILE A 811 -33.72 44.46 -19.66
C ILE A 811 -34.57 44.68 -18.40
N ALA A 812 -34.17 44.06 -17.28
CA ALA A 812 -34.96 44.06 -16.05
C ALA A 812 -34.11 44.16 -14.77
N GLY A 813 -34.71 44.61 -13.67
CA GLY A 813 -34.09 44.62 -12.35
C GLY A 813 -33.59 45.98 -11.85
N GLU A 814 -32.70 45.94 -10.85
CA GLU A 814 -32.30 47.08 -10.00
C GLU A 814 -30.80 47.44 -10.11
N GLY A 815 -30.00 46.66 -10.85
CA GLY A 815 -28.55 46.85 -10.99
C GLY A 815 -28.12 48.06 -11.82
N SER A 816 -26.92 48.03 -12.42
CA SER A 816 -26.36 49.18 -13.15
C SER A 816 -25.87 48.85 -14.55
N VAL A 817 -26.13 49.76 -15.50
CA VAL A 817 -25.63 49.68 -16.89
C VAL A 817 -24.68 50.84 -17.17
N HIS A 818 -23.50 50.52 -17.68
CA HIS A 818 -22.48 51.45 -18.12
C HIS A 818 -22.40 51.49 -19.66
N LEU A 819 -23.16 52.40 -20.26
CA LEU A 819 -23.13 52.73 -21.70
C LEU A 819 -21.85 53.48 -22.11
N GLY A 820 -21.06 53.95 -21.13
CA GLY A 820 -19.67 54.36 -21.33
C GLY A 820 -19.43 55.57 -22.24
N THR A 821 -18.44 55.43 -23.11
CA THR A 821 -17.90 56.46 -24.02
C THR A 821 -18.51 56.45 -25.42
N GLY A 822 -19.31 55.44 -25.77
CA GLY A 822 -20.04 55.39 -27.04
C GLY A 822 -21.02 54.23 -27.20
N GLY A 823 -21.08 53.30 -26.24
CA GLY A 823 -21.87 52.08 -26.38
C GLY A 823 -23.38 52.31 -26.47
N VAL A 824 -24.07 51.45 -27.22
CA VAL A 824 -25.50 51.58 -27.53
C VAL A 824 -26.22 50.32 -27.10
N LEU A 825 -27.11 50.45 -26.10
CA LEU A 825 -27.99 49.36 -25.70
C LEU A 825 -29.29 49.43 -26.51
N THR A 826 -29.59 48.39 -27.29
CA THR A 826 -30.84 48.25 -28.04
C THR A 826 -31.73 47.20 -27.37
N VAL A 827 -32.91 47.60 -26.89
CA VAL A 827 -33.93 46.69 -26.35
C VAL A 827 -34.99 46.46 -27.41
N ASN A 828 -35.08 45.25 -27.98
CA ASN A 828 -35.78 44.97 -29.25
C ASN A 828 -37.00 44.02 -29.14
N GLY A 829 -37.31 43.48 -27.95
CA GLY A 829 -38.10 42.25 -27.85
C GLY A 829 -39.62 42.40 -27.82
N VAL A 830 -40.26 41.27 -27.50
CA VAL A 830 -41.70 41.03 -27.63
C VAL A 830 -42.45 40.82 -26.30
N ALA A 831 -41.74 40.89 -25.17
CA ALA A 831 -42.31 40.81 -23.83
C ALA A 831 -41.97 42.09 -23.04
N ASP A 832 -42.91 42.55 -22.22
CA ASP A 832 -42.77 43.79 -21.45
C ASP A 832 -41.72 43.62 -20.33
N SER A 833 -40.91 44.66 -20.10
CA SER A 833 -39.82 44.63 -19.11
C SER A 833 -39.74 45.92 -18.30
N VAL A 834 -39.22 45.82 -17.08
CA VAL A 834 -39.15 46.91 -16.09
C VAL A 834 -37.76 46.97 -15.48
N PHE A 835 -37.08 48.11 -15.62
CA PHE A 835 -35.74 48.35 -15.09
C PHE A 835 -35.73 49.61 -14.21
N ASP A 836 -35.46 49.42 -12.92
CA ASP A 836 -35.28 50.49 -11.92
C ASP A 836 -33.80 50.86 -11.74
N GLY A 837 -32.91 50.02 -12.27
CA GLY A 837 -31.48 50.21 -12.24
C GLY A 837 -30.96 51.46 -12.97
N ARG A 838 -29.76 51.90 -12.60
CA ARG A 838 -29.15 53.14 -13.12
C ARG A 838 -28.44 52.89 -14.46
N MET A 839 -28.76 53.69 -15.47
CA MET A 839 -28.00 53.75 -16.73
C MET A 839 -27.06 54.97 -16.75
N ALA A 840 -25.80 54.77 -17.10
CA ALA A 840 -24.77 55.81 -17.09
C ALA A 840 -23.85 55.76 -18.32
N GLY A 841 -23.48 56.90 -18.89
CA GLY A 841 -22.55 56.96 -20.05
C GLY A 841 -22.49 58.34 -20.71
N LYS A 842 -21.29 58.91 -20.86
CA LYS A 842 -21.13 60.31 -21.31
C LYS A 842 -21.44 60.53 -22.79
N ALA A 843 -21.46 59.48 -23.60
CA ALA A 843 -21.91 59.52 -24.99
C ALA A 843 -22.63 58.23 -25.44
N GLY A 844 -22.68 57.20 -24.60
CA GLY A 844 -23.53 56.04 -24.85
C GLY A 844 -25.03 56.34 -24.76
N ALA A 845 -25.83 55.52 -25.44
CA ALA A 845 -27.24 55.78 -25.75
C ALA A 845 -28.13 54.55 -25.53
N LEU A 846 -29.45 54.80 -25.39
CA LEU A 846 -30.47 53.76 -25.28
C LEU A 846 -31.41 53.78 -26.50
N HIS A 847 -31.58 52.63 -27.15
CA HIS A 847 -32.52 52.45 -28.25
C HIS A 847 -33.66 51.52 -27.82
N LYS A 848 -34.91 52.00 -27.88
CA LYS A 848 -36.11 51.17 -27.71
C LYS A 848 -36.69 50.78 -29.07
N GLN A 849 -36.60 49.49 -29.37
CA GLN A 849 -37.09 48.80 -30.57
C GLN A 849 -38.11 47.72 -30.16
N GLY A 850 -38.67 46.99 -31.13
CA GLY A 850 -39.62 45.90 -30.86
C GLY A 850 -41.01 46.35 -30.39
N PRO A 851 -42.02 45.47 -30.41
CA PRO A 851 -43.40 45.84 -30.07
C PRO A 851 -43.65 46.05 -28.57
N ALA A 852 -42.82 45.51 -27.68
CA ALA A 852 -43.06 45.49 -26.23
C ALA A 852 -43.04 46.87 -25.55
N VAL A 853 -43.47 46.91 -24.29
CA VAL A 853 -43.30 48.03 -23.36
C VAL A 853 -42.00 47.85 -22.56
N LEU A 854 -41.10 48.83 -22.64
CA LEU A 854 -39.99 48.99 -21.69
C LEU A 854 -40.36 50.08 -20.68
N THR A 855 -40.32 49.77 -19.39
CA THR A 855 -40.60 50.74 -18.31
C THR A 855 -39.32 51.03 -17.54
N LEU A 856 -38.93 52.31 -17.48
CA LEU A 856 -37.75 52.76 -16.75
C LEU A 856 -38.16 53.64 -15.56
N THR A 857 -37.87 53.19 -14.34
CA THR A 857 -38.27 53.87 -13.08
C THR A 857 -37.11 54.50 -12.31
N SER A 858 -35.87 54.33 -12.79
CA SER A 858 -34.67 54.74 -12.06
C SER A 858 -34.63 56.25 -11.73
N PRO A 859 -34.32 56.63 -10.48
CA PRO A 859 -34.17 58.03 -10.07
C PRO A 859 -32.80 58.64 -10.42
N ALA A 860 -31.89 57.89 -11.05
CA ALA A 860 -30.46 58.25 -11.05
C ALA A 860 -29.71 58.05 -12.38
N SER A 861 -30.40 57.73 -13.50
CA SER A 861 -29.74 57.61 -14.81
C SER A 861 -29.18 58.95 -15.28
N ASP A 862 -27.94 58.94 -15.81
CA ASP A 862 -27.20 60.15 -16.19
C ASP A 862 -26.45 60.02 -17.52
N TYR A 863 -26.87 59.07 -18.37
CA TYR A 863 -26.34 58.93 -19.73
C TYR A 863 -26.74 60.11 -20.63
N ALA A 864 -25.86 60.46 -21.57
CA ALA A 864 -25.94 61.70 -22.35
C ALA A 864 -25.92 61.52 -23.87
N GLY A 865 -25.70 60.31 -24.40
CA GLY A 865 -25.85 60.02 -25.84
C GLY A 865 -27.29 60.15 -26.35
N GLY A 866 -28.27 60.13 -25.43
CA GLY A 866 -29.69 60.28 -25.73
C GLY A 866 -30.45 58.96 -25.74
N THR A 867 -31.76 59.07 -25.96
CA THR A 867 -32.68 57.92 -26.04
C THR A 867 -33.43 57.97 -27.36
N TRP A 868 -33.50 56.87 -28.11
CA TRP A 868 -34.29 56.78 -29.34
C TRP A 868 -35.43 55.76 -29.21
N VAL A 869 -36.65 56.17 -29.54
CA VAL A 869 -37.86 55.34 -29.44
C VAL A 869 -38.30 54.93 -30.85
N GLY A 870 -37.64 53.92 -31.40
CA GLY A 870 -37.86 53.39 -32.74
C GLY A 870 -39.20 52.66 -32.87
N ALA A 871 -39.54 51.78 -31.92
CA ALA A 871 -40.76 50.97 -31.96
C ALA A 871 -41.27 50.54 -30.57
N GLY A 872 -42.54 50.12 -30.53
CA GLY A 872 -43.24 49.72 -29.29
C GLY A 872 -43.43 50.90 -28.35
N THR A 873 -43.40 50.65 -27.04
CA THR A 873 -43.57 51.70 -26.02
C THR A 873 -42.36 51.82 -25.10
N LEU A 874 -41.98 53.05 -24.77
CA LEU A 874 -41.06 53.39 -23.68
C LEU A 874 -41.83 54.19 -22.62
N VAL A 875 -41.82 53.74 -21.36
CA VAL A 875 -42.46 54.42 -20.23
C VAL A 875 -41.39 55.06 -19.34
N ALA A 876 -41.37 56.39 -19.28
CA ALA A 876 -40.61 57.15 -18.29
C ALA A 876 -41.38 57.16 -16.96
N GLY A 877 -41.07 56.19 -16.09
CA GLY A 877 -41.60 56.07 -14.74
C GLY A 877 -40.99 57.04 -13.73
N ASN A 878 -39.93 57.77 -14.11
CA ASN A 878 -39.25 58.74 -13.27
C ASN A 878 -38.64 59.88 -14.10
N ALA A 879 -38.47 61.05 -13.49
CA ALA A 879 -38.01 62.29 -14.13
C ALA A 879 -36.57 62.19 -14.66
N ALA A 880 -35.74 61.33 -14.06
CA ALA A 880 -34.35 61.07 -14.45
C ALA A 880 -34.16 59.76 -15.22
N ALA A 881 -35.22 58.99 -15.49
CA ALA A 881 -35.10 57.63 -16.03
C ALA A 881 -34.40 57.57 -17.40
N LEU A 882 -34.59 58.61 -18.24
CA LEU A 882 -34.09 58.68 -19.62
C LEU A 882 -32.74 59.40 -19.76
N GLY A 883 -31.98 59.51 -18.67
CA GLY A 883 -30.70 60.20 -18.65
C GLY A 883 -30.84 61.71 -18.84
N ILE A 884 -29.76 62.36 -19.29
CA ILE A 884 -29.70 63.82 -19.54
C ILE A 884 -29.61 64.19 -21.02
N GLY A 885 -29.53 63.20 -21.92
CA GLY A 885 -29.53 63.42 -23.37
C GLY A 885 -30.91 63.70 -23.96
N THR A 886 -30.96 64.10 -25.23
CA THR A 886 -32.20 64.31 -26.00
C THR A 886 -32.95 62.98 -26.18
N VAL A 887 -34.29 63.02 -26.09
CA VAL A 887 -35.15 61.88 -26.40
C VAL A 887 -35.75 62.05 -27.79
N THR A 888 -35.42 61.15 -28.72
CA THR A 888 -35.88 61.18 -30.12
C THR A 888 -36.98 60.15 -30.34
N VAL A 889 -38.21 60.60 -30.57
CA VAL A 889 -39.39 59.75 -30.81
C VAL A 889 -39.44 59.36 -32.30
N GLY A 890 -38.86 58.20 -32.59
CA GLY A 890 -38.65 57.65 -33.94
C GLY A 890 -39.95 57.27 -34.62
N GLY A 891 -40.49 56.12 -34.24
CA GLY A 891 -41.78 55.58 -34.69
C GLY A 891 -42.56 54.84 -33.60
N GLY A 892 -42.01 54.72 -32.38
CA GLY A 892 -42.70 54.16 -31.22
C GLY A 892 -43.41 55.22 -30.38
N ARG A 893 -43.88 54.81 -29.20
CA ARG A 893 -44.63 55.63 -28.23
C ARG A 893 -43.77 55.92 -27.00
N LEU A 894 -43.62 57.19 -26.64
CA LEU A 894 -43.05 57.64 -25.37
C LEU A 894 -44.19 58.00 -24.40
N ILE A 895 -44.29 57.31 -23.26
CA ILE A 895 -45.25 57.59 -22.20
C ILE A 895 -44.53 58.21 -21.00
N VAL A 896 -45.01 59.35 -20.49
CA VAL A 896 -44.57 59.92 -19.22
C VAL A 896 -45.57 59.52 -18.12
N ALA A 897 -45.09 58.88 -17.05
CA ALA A 897 -45.95 58.34 -16.01
C ALA A 897 -46.61 59.42 -15.14
N ALA A 898 -47.70 59.05 -14.45
CA ALA A 898 -48.45 59.97 -13.60
C ALA A 898 -47.59 60.59 -12.50
N GLY A 899 -47.55 61.93 -12.43
CA GLY A 899 -46.74 62.67 -11.45
C GLY A 899 -45.26 62.81 -11.80
N VAL A 900 -44.81 62.31 -12.96
CA VAL A 900 -43.45 62.53 -13.48
C VAL A 900 -43.41 63.81 -14.33
N THR A 901 -42.36 64.61 -14.16
CA THR A 901 -42.00 65.69 -15.09
C THR A 901 -40.70 65.32 -15.81
N LEU A 902 -40.77 64.99 -17.10
CA LEU A 902 -39.59 64.64 -17.90
C LEU A 902 -38.80 65.90 -18.25
N GLY A 903 -37.53 65.96 -17.84
CA GLY A 903 -36.68 67.15 -18.02
C GLY A 903 -35.97 67.24 -19.37
N ASN A 904 -35.96 66.15 -20.15
CA ASN A 904 -35.23 66.04 -21.42
C ASN A 904 -35.88 66.88 -22.54
N ASP A 905 -35.05 67.37 -23.46
CA ASP A 905 -35.53 67.83 -24.76
C ASP A 905 -36.12 66.63 -25.53
N VAL A 906 -37.36 66.79 -26.03
CA VAL A 906 -38.05 65.75 -26.80
C VAL A 906 -38.17 66.19 -28.26
N VAL A 907 -37.59 65.41 -29.16
CA VAL A 907 -37.56 65.65 -30.61
C VAL A 907 -38.28 64.49 -31.31
N PHE A 908 -38.99 64.77 -32.40
CA PHE A 908 -39.74 63.77 -33.16
C PHE A 908 -39.13 63.54 -34.54
N SER A 909 -39.36 62.35 -35.09
CA SER A 909 -39.30 62.13 -36.55
C SER A 909 -40.62 61.59 -37.12
N SER A 910 -41.31 60.69 -36.40
CA SER A 910 -42.67 60.23 -36.77
C SER A 910 -43.46 59.53 -35.65
N GLY A 911 -42.96 59.51 -34.41
CA GLY A 911 -43.59 58.74 -33.32
C GLY A 911 -44.62 59.51 -32.46
N THR A 912 -45.05 58.85 -31.39
CA THR A 912 -46.13 59.31 -30.49
C THR A 912 -45.61 59.65 -29.09
N VAL A 913 -46.12 60.72 -28.47
CA VAL A 913 -45.96 61.00 -27.03
C VAL A 913 -47.29 60.86 -26.29
N GLY A 914 -47.25 60.53 -25.00
CA GLY A 914 -48.46 60.33 -24.21
C GLY A 914 -48.21 60.19 -22.71
N GLY A 915 -49.25 59.76 -21.99
CA GLY A 915 -49.22 59.50 -20.56
C GLY A 915 -49.81 60.61 -19.69
N ASN A 916 -49.83 60.34 -18.39
CA ASN A 916 -50.44 61.17 -17.35
C ASN A 916 -49.44 62.12 -16.64
N GLY A 917 -48.28 62.33 -17.26
CA GLY A 917 -47.19 63.15 -16.74
C GLY A 917 -47.07 64.51 -17.41
N ALA A 918 -45.89 65.13 -17.22
CA ALA A 918 -45.55 66.43 -17.75
C ALA A 918 -44.25 66.40 -18.56
N PHE A 919 -44.19 67.15 -19.65
CA PHE A 919 -42.95 67.51 -20.34
C PHE A 919 -42.46 68.87 -19.81
N GLY A 920 -41.24 68.89 -19.27
CA GLY A 920 -40.61 70.09 -18.70
C GLY A 920 -39.98 71.00 -19.75
N ALA A 921 -39.44 70.43 -20.83
CA ALA A 921 -38.96 71.16 -22.00
C ALA A 921 -40.11 71.56 -22.95
N PRO A 922 -39.92 72.54 -23.86
CA PRO A 922 -40.91 72.86 -24.89
C PRO A 922 -41.11 71.67 -25.83
N LEU A 923 -42.37 71.29 -26.08
CA LEU A 923 -42.72 70.15 -26.91
C LEU A 923 -43.21 70.63 -28.29
N GLU A 924 -42.44 70.41 -29.34
CA GLU A 924 -42.79 70.81 -30.72
C GLU A 924 -43.08 69.55 -31.56
N ILE A 925 -44.36 69.30 -31.85
CA ILE A 925 -44.86 68.09 -32.54
C ILE A 925 -44.96 68.38 -34.05
N PRO A 926 -44.14 67.75 -34.91
CA PRO A 926 -44.09 68.05 -36.34
C PRO A 926 -45.14 67.27 -37.15
N ALA A 927 -45.13 67.46 -38.47
CA ALA A 927 -45.87 66.65 -39.43
C ALA A 927 -45.69 65.14 -39.17
N GLY A 928 -46.79 64.41 -38.99
CA GLY A 928 -46.77 62.97 -38.69
C GLY A 928 -46.39 62.59 -37.25
N GLY A 929 -45.99 63.54 -36.40
CA GLY A 929 -45.87 63.34 -34.96
C GLY A 929 -47.24 63.37 -34.28
N THR A 930 -47.40 62.60 -33.20
CA THR A 930 -48.68 62.45 -32.48
C THR A 930 -48.54 62.71 -30.99
N ALA A 931 -49.53 63.39 -30.38
CA ALA A 931 -49.74 63.39 -28.93
C ALA A 931 -51.04 62.68 -28.56
N ALA A 932 -50.98 61.72 -27.64
CA ALA A 932 -52.07 60.83 -27.23
C ALA A 932 -52.01 60.59 -25.71
N PRO A 933 -52.77 61.32 -24.87
CA PRO A 933 -52.63 61.28 -23.41
C PRO A 933 -52.78 59.89 -22.75
N GLY A 934 -53.51 58.95 -23.35
CA GLY A 934 -53.58 57.58 -22.84
C GLY A 934 -54.17 56.57 -23.81
N ASP A 935 -54.44 55.36 -23.28
CA ASP A 935 -55.43 54.39 -23.77
C ASP A 935 -56.63 54.33 -22.79
N SER A 936 -56.77 55.42 -22.02
CA SER A 936 -57.84 55.74 -21.09
C SER A 936 -57.69 57.23 -20.73
N ILE A 937 -58.83 57.89 -20.48
CA ILE A 937 -58.93 59.34 -20.14
C ILE A 937 -57.81 59.79 -19.20
N GLY A 938 -56.94 60.66 -19.71
CA GLY A 938 -55.72 61.10 -19.04
C GLY A 938 -55.45 62.61 -19.12
N LEU A 939 -54.39 63.02 -18.44
CA LEU A 939 -53.90 64.40 -18.40
C LEU A 939 -52.42 64.45 -18.78
N LEU A 940 -52.14 64.88 -20.01
CA LEU A 940 -50.79 65.18 -20.47
C LEU A 940 -50.51 66.67 -20.27
N THR A 941 -49.35 67.03 -19.73
CA THR A 941 -48.97 68.43 -19.45
C THR A 941 -47.72 68.86 -20.22
N ALA A 942 -47.70 70.08 -20.73
CA ALA A 942 -46.54 70.73 -21.36
C ALA A 942 -46.22 72.03 -20.61
N GLU A 943 -45.16 72.02 -19.80
CA GLU A 943 -44.86 73.09 -18.85
C GLU A 943 -44.24 74.32 -19.52
N ALA A 944 -43.18 74.16 -20.32
CA ALA A 944 -42.48 75.27 -20.95
C ALA A 944 -43.16 75.78 -22.25
N GLY A 945 -43.95 74.93 -22.91
CA GLY A 945 -44.70 75.29 -24.13
C GLY A 945 -45.05 74.07 -24.98
N LEU A 946 -45.97 74.26 -25.93
CA LEU A 946 -46.44 73.24 -26.86
C LEU A 946 -46.58 73.84 -28.25
N GLY A 947 -46.08 73.16 -29.28
CA GLY A 947 -46.27 73.50 -30.68
C GLY A 947 -46.83 72.34 -31.49
N PHE A 948 -47.79 72.62 -32.37
CA PHE A 948 -48.26 71.70 -33.40
C PHE A 948 -47.88 72.20 -34.79
N GLY A 949 -47.13 71.38 -35.53
CA GLY A 949 -46.80 71.59 -36.93
C GLY A 949 -47.96 71.27 -37.88
N ASP A 950 -47.80 71.66 -39.14
CA ASP A 950 -48.74 71.31 -40.21
C ASP A 950 -48.69 69.79 -40.44
N GLY A 951 -49.83 69.10 -40.37
CA GLY A 951 -49.89 67.63 -40.42
C GLY A 951 -49.58 66.90 -39.10
N ALA A 952 -49.47 67.60 -37.97
CA ALA A 952 -49.36 66.98 -36.65
C ALA A 952 -50.73 66.45 -36.15
N VAL A 953 -50.70 65.43 -35.28
CA VAL A 953 -51.92 64.78 -34.75
C VAL A 953 -52.03 64.96 -33.23
N TYR A 954 -53.26 65.23 -32.76
CA TYR A 954 -53.65 65.03 -31.36
C TYR A 954 -54.74 63.96 -31.31
N GLU A 955 -54.47 62.85 -30.62
CA GLU A 955 -55.45 61.83 -30.33
C GLU A 955 -56.16 62.19 -29.02
N TRP A 956 -57.50 62.18 -29.05
CA TRP A 956 -58.34 62.67 -27.97
C TRP A 956 -59.39 61.63 -27.60
N GLU A 957 -59.18 60.96 -26.46
CA GLU A 957 -60.11 59.97 -25.93
C GLU A 957 -61.21 60.57 -25.07
N PHE A 958 -62.42 60.01 -25.09
CA PHE A 958 -63.52 60.40 -24.19
C PHE A 958 -64.57 59.30 -23.99
N ASP A 959 -65.34 59.42 -22.91
CA ASP A 959 -66.50 58.57 -22.60
C ASP A 959 -67.66 59.40 -22.00
N ASP A 960 -68.61 58.76 -21.32
CA ASP A 960 -69.76 59.42 -20.71
C ASP A 960 -69.45 60.01 -19.30
N GLY A 961 -68.23 59.82 -18.79
CA GLY A 961 -67.74 60.31 -17.50
C GLY A 961 -66.57 61.31 -17.57
N GLY A 962 -65.80 61.35 -18.67
CA GLY A 962 -64.69 62.28 -18.86
C GLY A 962 -64.14 62.34 -20.29
N ALA A 963 -63.06 63.11 -20.46
CA ALA A 963 -62.31 63.25 -21.70
C ALA A 963 -60.85 63.57 -21.40
N ASP A 964 -59.96 63.17 -22.31
CA ASP A 964 -58.54 63.52 -22.31
C ASP A 964 -58.32 65.04 -22.21
N LEU A 965 -57.24 65.42 -21.53
CA LEU A 965 -56.84 66.81 -21.37
C LEU A 965 -55.36 67.00 -21.69
N LEU A 966 -55.07 67.99 -22.54
CA LEU A 966 -53.73 68.47 -22.82
C LEU A 966 -53.54 69.85 -22.19
N ALA A 967 -52.86 69.91 -21.04
CA ALA A 967 -52.64 71.14 -20.29
C ALA A 967 -51.34 71.82 -20.74
N VAL A 968 -51.41 73.07 -21.19
CA VAL A 968 -50.24 73.88 -21.57
C VAL A 968 -50.09 75.02 -20.57
N ALA A 969 -48.98 75.04 -19.82
CA ALA A 969 -48.66 76.12 -18.89
C ALA A 969 -47.84 77.24 -19.54
N GLY A 970 -47.01 76.90 -20.53
CA GLY A 970 -46.22 77.81 -21.35
C GLY A 970 -47.00 78.38 -22.55
N GLN A 971 -46.28 78.71 -23.63
CA GLN A 971 -46.90 79.18 -24.86
C GLN A 971 -47.43 78.01 -25.71
N LEU A 972 -48.70 78.08 -26.12
CA LEU A 972 -49.24 77.24 -27.20
C LEU A 972 -48.93 77.90 -28.56
N ARG A 973 -48.53 77.07 -29.53
CA ARG A 973 -48.20 77.45 -30.92
C ARG A 973 -48.87 76.46 -31.87
N MET A 974 -49.33 76.95 -33.01
CA MET A 974 -49.88 76.15 -34.10
C MET A 974 -49.31 76.68 -35.41
N ALA A 975 -49.16 75.82 -36.42
CA ALA A 975 -48.66 76.21 -37.72
C ALA A 975 -49.59 77.18 -38.45
N ASP A 976 -49.02 78.00 -39.34
CA ASP A 976 -49.76 78.95 -40.19
C ASP A 976 -50.54 78.27 -41.33
N SER A 977 -50.62 76.93 -41.32
CA SER A 977 -51.27 76.07 -42.31
C SER A 977 -52.16 75.04 -41.57
N PRO A 978 -53.39 74.74 -42.06
CA PRO A 978 -54.45 74.22 -41.21
C PRO A 978 -54.55 72.69 -41.11
N ALA A 979 -53.51 71.91 -41.41
CA ALA A 979 -53.59 70.45 -41.39
C ALA A 979 -53.27 69.80 -40.03
N THR A 980 -53.42 70.51 -38.91
CA THR A 980 -53.42 69.86 -37.58
C THR A 980 -54.71 69.05 -37.41
N VAL A 981 -54.57 67.74 -37.16
CA VAL A 981 -55.72 66.81 -37.09
C VAL A 981 -55.98 66.40 -35.64
N ILE A 982 -57.20 66.60 -35.15
CA ILE A 982 -57.66 65.87 -33.97
C ILE A 982 -58.29 64.56 -34.42
N ARG A 983 -57.75 63.43 -33.95
CA ARG A 983 -58.36 62.10 -34.08
C ARG A 983 -59.15 61.82 -32.80
N THR A 984 -60.45 61.58 -32.93
CA THR A 984 -61.33 61.46 -31.78
C THR A 984 -61.70 60.00 -31.53
N ILE A 985 -61.45 59.52 -30.31
CA ILE A 985 -61.68 58.13 -29.91
C ILE A 985 -62.73 58.12 -28.80
N ARG A 986 -63.85 57.40 -28.99
CA ARG A 986 -64.86 57.23 -27.93
C ARG A 986 -64.74 55.84 -27.31
N LEU A 987 -64.41 55.80 -26.03
CA LEU A 987 -64.33 54.57 -25.26
C LEU A 987 -65.75 54.04 -24.99
N GLY A 988 -65.97 52.74 -25.25
CA GLY A 988 -67.19 52.02 -24.83
C GLY A 988 -68.49 52.26 -25.63
N GLY A 989 -68.47 52.98 -26.76
CA GLY A 989 -69.69 53.35 -27.50
C GLY A 989 -69.66 53.10 -29.02
N SER A 990 -70.84 53.06 -29.66
CA SER A 990 -70.96 52.94 -31.13
C SER A 990 -70.41 54.16 -31.86
N SER A 991 -69.76 53.92 -33.01
CA SER A 991 -68.90 54.87 -33.76
C SER A 991 -69.47 56.26 -34.01
N LEU A 992 -68.66 57.27 -33.67
CA LEU A 992 -68.70 58.62 -34.25
C LEU A 992 -67.76 58.69 -35.49
N PRO A 993 -67.82 59.75 -36.33
CA PRO A 993 -66.84 59.93 -37.40
C PRO A 993 -65.39 60.03 -36.84
N PRO A 994 -64.38 59.45 -37.50
CA PRO A 994 -63.09 59.15 -36.86
C PRO A 994 -62.07 60.31 -36.78
N GLU A 995 -62.31 61.41 -37.49
CA GLU A 995 -61.34 62.52 -37.63
C GLU A 995 -62.05 63.88 -37.61
N LEU A 996 -61.44 64.86 -36.96
CA LEU A 996 -61.91 66.22 -36.80
C LEU A 996 -60.75 67.21 -37.10
N THR A 997 -60.65 67.65 -38.35
CA THR A 997 -59.69 68.69 -38.74
C THR A 997 -60.13 70.05 -38.15
N LEU A 998 -59.19 70.79 -37.57
CA LEU A 998 -59.47 72.09 -36.94
C LEU A 998 -58.71 73.21 -37.65
N PHE A 999 -59.47 74.24 -38.06
CA PHE A 999 -58.96 75.35 -38.83
C PHE A 999 -58.78 76.61 -37.97
N THR A 1000 -57.53 77.05 -37.90
CA THR A 1000 -57.05 78.39 -37.52
C THR A 1000 -55.82 78.69 -38.39
N PHE A 1001 -55.46 79.92 -38.74
CA PHE A 1001 -56.04 81.24 -38.42
C PHE A 1001 -56.31 82.04 -39.72
N ASP A 1002 -56.71 83.30 -39.60
CA ASP A 1002 -56.47 84.35 -40.61
C ASP A 1002 -55.90 85.58 -39.87
N GLU A 1003 -54.94 86.32 -40.46
CA GLU A 1003 -54.06 87.20 -39.68
C GLU A 1003 -54.78 88.37 -38.98
N LEU A 1004 -54.64 88.46 -37.65
CA LEU A 1004 -55.02 89.65 -36.86
C LEU A 1004 -53.85 90.15 -36.01
N SER A 1005 -53.02 91.00 -36.62
CA SER A 1005 -51.90 91.65 -35.96
C SER A 1005 -52.36 92.71 -34.94
N GLY A 1006 -52.09 92.47 -33.65
CA GLY A 1006 -52.26 93.46 -32.57
C GLY A 1006 -53.27 93.12 -31.45
N ALA A 1007 -53.66 91.85 -31.29
CA ALA A 1007 -54.55 91.39 -30.22
C ALA A 1007 -53.91 91.43 -28.82
N GLY A 1008 -54.75 91.51 -27.78
CA GLY A 1008 -54.36 91.52 -26.36
C GLY A 1008 -54.56 90.17 -25.64
N PRO A 1009 -54.12 90.04 -24.37
CA PRO A 1009 -54.13 88.76 -23.63
C PRO A 1009 -55.53 88.25 -23.21
N ASP A 1010 -56.61 88.95 -23.56
CA ASP A 1010 -58.01 88.59 -23.26
C ASP A 1010 -58.86 88.34 -24.54
N ASP A 1011 -58.27 88.42 -25.74
CA ASP A 1011 -59.01 88.24 -27.00
C ASP A 1011 -59.38 86.77 -27.27
N ARG A 1012 -60.63 86.56 -27.70
CA ARG A 1012 -61.27 85.22 -27.74
C ARG A 1012 -61.00 84.47 -29.04
N LEU A 1013 -60.37 83.31 -28.92
CA LEU A 1013 -60.17 82.34 -30.01
C LEU A 1013 -61.50 81.85 -30.59
N GLY A 1014 -61.70 82.06 -31.90
CA GLY A 1014 -62.83 81.54 -32.67
C GLY A 1014 -62.40 80.37 -33.55
N TRP A 1015 -63.15 79.27 -33.51
CA TRP A 1015 -62.78 78.00 -34.16
C TRP A 1015 -63.85 77.58 -35.17
N THR A 1016 -63.43 77.07 -36.34
CA THR A 1016 -64.36 76.56 -37.35
C THR A 1016 -64.18 75.05 -37.53
N VAL A 1017 -65.19 74.28 -37.12
CA VAL A 1017 -65.25 72.83 -37.35
C VAL A 1017 -65.90 72.57 -38.72
N THR A 1018 -65.19 71.84 -39.60
CA THR A 1018 -65.73 71.37 -40.88
C THR A 1018 -65.63 69.85 -40.96
N GLY A 1019 -66.78 69.17 -40.84
CA GLY A 1019 -66.87 67.72 -40.76
C GLY A 1019 -68.31 67.27 -40.47
N ALA A 1020 -68.55 65.97 -40.45
CA ALA A 1020 -69.89 65.38 -40.38
C ALA A 1020 -70.54 65.36 -38.97
N LEU A 1021 -70.30 66.39 -38.14
CA LEU A 1021 -70.98 66.56 -36.85
C LEU A 1021 -72.32 67.30 -37.00
N ALA A 1022 -73.26 66.66 -37.70
CA ALA A 1022 -74.65 67.13 -37.84
C ALA A 1022 -75.44 66.94 -36.53
N GLY A 1023 -75.07 67.69 -35.48
CA GLY A 1023 -75.73 67.62 -34.17
C GLY A 1023 -74.82 67.80 -32.96
N TYR A 1024 -73.70 68.52 -33.05
CA TYR A 1024 -72.89 68.94 -31.89
C TYR A 1024 -72.53 70.42 -32.02
N GLN A 1025 -72.34 71.13 -30.90
CA GLN A 1025 -71.84 72.51 -30.88
C GLN A 1025 -70.62 72.66 -29.97
N ALA A 1026 -69.62 73.40 -30.46
CA ALA A 1026 -68.48 73.80 -29.66
C ALA A 1026 -68.84 74.99 -28.75
N GLN A 1027 -68.57 74.87 -27.45
CA GLN A 1027 -68.74 75.96 -26.49
C GLN A 1027 -67.46 76.13 -25.66
N VAL A 1028 -66.93 77.35 -25.64
CA VAL A 1028 -65.75 77.72 -24.84
C VAL A 1028 -66.15 77.81 -23.37
N ALA A 1029 -65.32 77.25 -22.49
CA ALA A 1029 -65.52 77.24 -21.05
C ALA A 1029 -65.42 78.62 -20.41
N GLY A 1030 -65.95 78.76 -19.19
CA GLY A 1030 -65.93 80.01 -18.42
C GLY A 1030 -64.53 80.50 -17.99
N ASP A 1031 -63.49 79.69 -18.20
CA ASP A 1031 -62.08 80.03 -17.98
C ASP A 1031 -61.42 80.72 -19.21
N GLY A 1032 -62.08 80.72 -20.37
CA GLY A 1032 -61.55 81.25 -21.63
C GLY A 1032 -60.42 80.42 -22.27
N ARG A 1033 -60.18 79.20 -21.79
CA ARG A 1033 -59.04 78.34 -22.17
C ARG A 1033 -59.46 76.93 -22.61
N SER A 1034 -60.57 76.41 -22.10
CA SER A 1034 -61.04 75.04 -22.40
C SER A 1034 -62.19 75.06 -23.42
N ILE A 1035 -62.35 74.00 -24.23
CA ILE A 1035 -63.39 73.87 -25.27
C ILE A 1035 -64.16 72.56 -25.04
N PHE A 1036 -65.49 72.64 -25.08
CA PHE A 1036 -66.37 71.47 -25.00
C PHE A 1036 -67.16 71.26 -26.29
N LEU A 1037 -67.29 70.01 -26.76
CA LEU A 1037 -68.25 69.62 -27.79
C LEU A 1037 -69.52 69.07 -27.13
N ILE A 1038 -70.61 69.84 -27.19
CA ILE A 1038 -71.88 69.49 -26.54
C ILE A 1038 -72.82 68.85 -27.58
N PRO A 1039 -73.48 67.71 -27.28
CA PRO A 1039 -74.54 67.18 -28.14
C PRO A 1039 -75.65 68.22 -28.35
N GLY A 1040 -76.02 68.45 -29.61
CA GLY A 1040 -77.06 69.37 -30.06
C GLY A 1040 -78.48 68.83 -29.83
N GLY A 1041 -78.76 68.35 -28.62
CA GLY A 1041 -80.04 67.82 -28.17
C GLY A 1041 -80.25 68.13 -26.68
N ILE A 1042 -81.47 68.48 -26.30
CA ILE A 1042 -81.80 68.95 -24.95
C ILE A 1042 -81.48 67.85 -23.93
N ILE A 1043 -80.52 68.11 -23.04
CA ILE A 1043 -80.18 67.23 -21.90
C ILE A 1043 -81.31 67.28 -20.87
N PRO A 1044 -81.93 66.15 -20.50
CA PRO A 1044 -82.76 66.05 -19.30
C PRO A 1044 -81.85 65.92 -18.07
N GLU A 1045 -82.17 66.62 -16.98
CA GLU A 1045 -81.54 66.33 -15.69
C GLU A 1045 -81.88 64.90 -15.21
N PRO A 1046 -80.99 64.22 -14.44
CA PRO A 1046 -79.84 64.77 -13.72
C PRO A 1046 -78.49 64.04 -13.98
N ALA A 1047 -77.51 64.77 -14.48
CA ALA A 1047 -76.08 64.40 -14.41
C ALA A 1047 -75.22 65.48 -13.72
N THR A 1048 -75.87 66.49 -13.14
CA THR A 1048 -75.30 67.77 -12.71
C THR A 1048 -74.55 67.73 -11.36
N LEU A 1049 -73.76 66.68 -11.09
CA LEU A 1049 -73.19 66.44 -9.75
C LEU A 1049 -71.84 65.68 -9.72
N ALA A 1050 -70.95 65.93 -10.68
CA ALA A 1050 -69.55 65.47 -10.64
C ALA A 1050 -68.54 66.53 -11.13
N LEU A 1051 -68.81 67.19 -12.26
CA LEU A 1051 -67.87 68.03 -13.03
C LEU A 1051 -67.53 69.41 -12.42
N LEU A 1052 -67.65 69.59 -11.10
CA LEU A 1052 -67.55 70.90 -10.43
C LEU A 1052 -66.63 70.88 -9.19
N ALA A 1053 -65.77 69.86 -9.06
CA ALA A 1053 -65.05 69.55 -7.81
C ALA A 1053 -63.52 69.42 -7.91
N LEU A 1054 -62.85 69.93 -8.96
CA LEU A 1054 -61.37 69.86 -9.08
C LEU A 1054 -60.64 71.15 -9.50
N LEU A 1055 -61.32 72.31 -9.51
CA LEU A 1055 -60.73 73.61 -9.90
C LEU A 1055 -60.39 74.55 -8.71
N ALA A 1056 -60.15 73.99 -7.52
CA ALA A 1056 -59.91 74.76 -6.28
C ALA A 1056 -58.45 74.75 -5.78
N ALA A 1057 -57.58 73.91 -6.35
CA ALA A 1057 -56.25 73.62 -5.78
C ALA A 1057 -55.14 74.62 -6.14
N PHE A 1058 -55.13 75.15 -7.37
CA PHE A 1058 -54.04 76.00 -7.87
C PHE A 1058 -54.34 77.50 -7.75
N ARG A 1059 -53.91 78.10 -6.63
CA ARG A 1059 -53.66 79.55 -6.53
C ARG A 1059 -52.16 79.81 -6.38
N PRO A 1060 -51.51 80.52 -7.32
CA PRO A 1060 -50.17 81.04 -7.11
C PRO A 1060 -50.13 81.97 -5.90
N ARG A 1061 -49.34 81.62 -4.88
CA ARG A 1061 -49.14 82.47 -3.70
C ARG A 1061 -48.24 83.66 -4.05
N ARG A 1062 -48.83 84.82 -4.37
CA ARG A 1062 -48.09 86.10 -4.31
C ARG A 1062 -47.59 86.35 -2.87
N ARG A 1063 -46.27 86.52 -2.71
CA ARG A 1063 -45.60 87.17 -1.57
C ARG A 1063 -44.27 87.75 -2.06
N GLY A 1064 -44.01 89.01 -1.72
CA GLY A 1064 -42.92 89.82 -2.30
C GLY A 1064 -43.45 90.61 -3.48
#